data_AF-A0A379L4A0-F1
#
_entry.id   AF-A0A379L4A0-F1
#
_cell.length_a   1.000
_cell.length_b   1.000
_cell.length_c   1.000
_cell.angle_alpha   90.00
_cell.angle_beta   90.00
_cell.angle_gamma   90.00
#
_symmetry.space_group_name_H-M   'P 1'
#
loop_
_entity.id
_entity.type
_entity.pdbx_description
1 polymer ?
#
loop_
_entity_poly.entity_id
_entity_poly.type
_entity_poly.pdbx_seq_one_letter_code
_entity_poly.pdbx_strand_id
1 'polypeptide(L)'
;MGEIVHFVGKEGLAASANLEQFIAHAKANTPFNNINWDDNSWNITSFNIGKGQGKKKKIAHFKALRCPSGSKSTVVIPFSLPFLEFSKAAFSEIMRRFQLQEFKRFLYAMQAIEQGLLDAGKQACITELDANILDSAAELLKNRFADAWSVGRSLERLVTQVIAPAKLTKFPITWVSPIPYKQPIRSDRVAPKNNDKVVSRLPSVQTILDLAEIHHTSDHIPDRVVTSFVTLAMFAPSRGSEILSLPLNCIRHVEGDDGLMMGIAWDPAKGGQPLTKFAASETFETLAKDTVNFLADLGAPARKAALWYAENPGQLYMPEGTEHLRGKDLTLFEIAKILGRLTPIPVAHAARFKLVATEEKTNDMSRSGCSQRQWVRLYDFRALENLVIAKLPEIFPILDGSTGLKWYEALFVLPEHVLSPWHETNHNVPTVLSTNQMNHQLGNNPSGNTIFTRHGKAQRDGSPTAITTHGFRHLLNTLAQSKHLSESLIAFWSGRKSVKQNEWYDHVPQEAFIEAYLKLGDNVGGIASGEALSEKIQGLIASHGLTEQEAMGVELGAISVTRFGLCKHDYALTPCPLDKDCSNCSEHVFVKGDKRHQKEAEFQHGIHAKAVAAATVALAKGEAGAARWLKQNQPRMERWALVLEKMNDPSIPEGTMITLPPPENTQSKTGLAHAVRMITTDAEPAQQEDFADEAEEALMAMEFF
;
A
#
# COMPACT_ATOMS: atom_id res chain seq x y z
N MET A 1 36.72 15.53 54.91
CA MET A 1 35.82 14.56 54.24
C MET A 1 36.69 13.72 53.33
N GLY A 2 36.94 12.46 53.69
CA GLY A 2 37.74 11.55 52.85
C GLY A 2 36.92 11.17 51.62
N GLU A 3 37.52 11.28 50.45
CA GLU A 3 36.94 10.81 49.19
C GLU A 3 36.84 9.28 49.26
N ILE A 4 35.62 8.75 49.35
CA ILE A 4 35.39 7.30 49.36
C ILE A 4 35.56 6.81 47.92
N VAL A 5 36.74 6.30 47.60
CA VAL A 5 37.00 5.65 46.32
C VAL A 5 36.53 4.20 46.42
N HIS A 6 35.38 3.91 45.82
CA HIS A 6 34.88 2.54 45.69
C HIS A 6 35.73 1.76 44.67
N PHE A 7 36.16 0.55 45.01
CA PHE A 7 36.82 -0.34 44.05
C PHE A 7 35.84 -0.74 42.94
N VAL A 8 36.19 -0.44 41.69
CA VAL A 8 35.43 -0.84 40.50
C VAL A 8 36.18 -1.95 39.79
N GLY A 9 35.52 -3.09 39.57
CA GLY A 9 36.11 -4.22 38.84
C GLY A 9 36.50 -3.84 37.41
N LYS A 10 37.51 -4.52 36.85
CA LYS A 10 38.04 -4.28 35.49
C LYS A 10 36.97 -4.28 34.40
N GLU A 11 35.99 -5.16 34.51
CA GLU A 11 34.86 -5.26 33.57
C GLU A 11 33.97 -4.02 33.59
N GLY A 12 33.74 -3.44 34.78
CA GLY A 12 32.99 -2.19 34.94
C GLY A 12 33.72 -1.00 34.32
N LEU A 13 35.04 -0.90 34.55
CA LEU A 13 35.87 0.13 33.92
C LEU A 13 35.89 0.00 32.40
N ALA A 14 36.00 -1.22 31.87
CA ALA A 14 35.96 -1.48 30.44
C ALA A 14 34.61 -1.09 29.82
N ALA A 15 33.49 -1.45 30.46
CA ALA A 15 32.15 -1.10 29.97
C ALA A 15 31.93 0.42 29.91
N SER A 16 32.35 1.16 30.95
CA SER A 16 32.28 2.62 30.97
C SER A 16 33.15 3.28 29.90
N ALA A 17 34.40 2.80 29.73
CA ALA A 17 35.29 3.30 28.68
C ALA A 17 34.74 3.02 27.26
N ASN A 18 34.16 1.84 27.03
CA ASN A 18 33.51 1.50 25.77
C ASN A 18 32.30 2.40 25.51
N LEU A 19 31.51 2.72 26.54
CA LEU A 19 30.37 3.62 26.44
C LEU A 19 30.81 5.04 26.02
N GLU A 20 31.85 5.58 26.64
CA GLU A 20 32.40 6.89 26.28
C GLU A 20 32.88 6.92 24.82
N GLN A 21 33.63 5.90 24.41
CA GLN A 21 34.09 5.75 23.02
C GLN A 21 32.93 5.59 22.03
N PHE A 22 31.91 4.82 22.40
CA PHE A 22 30.71 4.63 21.59
C PHE A 22 29.94 5.95 21.40
N ILE A 23 29.78 6.74 22.46
CA ILE A 23 29.15 8.06 22.39
C ILE A 23 29.98 9.01 21.52
N ALA A 24 31.31 9.05 21.70
CA ALA A 24 32.20 9.87 20.89
C ALA A 24 32.14 9.49 19.39
N HIS A 25 32.13 8.19 19.09
CA HIS A 25 31.95 7.67 17.74
C HIS A 25 30.62 8.10 17.13
N ALA A 26 29.51 7.94 17.86
CA ALA A 26 28.18 8.30 17.38
C ALA A 26 27.99 9.82 17.20
N LYS A 27 28.64 10.65 18.03
CA LYS A 27 28.70 12.11 17.87
C LYS A 27 29.40 12.49 16.57
N ALA A 28 30.55 11.89 16.30
CA ALA A 28 31.34 12.17 15.10
C ALA A 28 30.67 11.68 13.81
N ASN A 29 29.88 10.61 13.88
CA ASN A 29 29.29 9.94 12.72
C ASN A 29 27.76 10.09 12.64
N THR A 30 27.19 11.14 13.25
CA THR A 30 25.73 11.32 13.26
C THR A 30 25.20 11.54 11.83
N PRO A 31 24.19 10.78 11.38
CA PRO A 31 23.73 10.85 10.00
C PRO A 31 22.76 12.00 9.73
N PHE A 32 22.46 12.83 10.75
CA PHE A 32 21.47 13.89 10.68
C PHE A 32 22.13 15.25 10.47
N ASN A 33 21.59 16.02 9.52
CA ASN A 33 22.01 17.40 9.28
C ASN A 33 21.22 18.34 10.21
N ASN A 34 21.85 19.43 10.65
CA ASN A 34 21.20 20.52 11.41
C ASN A 34 20.53 20.10 12.74
N ILE A 35 21.10 19.11 13.42
CA ILE A 35 20.69 18.78 14.80
C ILE A 35 21.69 19.36 15.80
N ASN A 36 21.20 19.77 16.97
CA ASN A 36 22.03 20.02 18.14
C ASN A 36 22.03 18.76 19.01
N TRP A 37 23.22 18.21 19.30
CA TRP A 37 23.32 16.98 20.08
C TRP A 37 22.68 17.10 21.46
N ASP A 38 22.79 18.27 22.09
CA ASP A 38 22.32 18.49 23.47
C ASP A 38 20.78 18.55 23.57
N ASP A 39 20.09 18.78 22.46
CA ASP A 39 18.63 18.83 22.43
C ASP A 39 17.99 17.47 22.77
N ASN A 40 16.85 17.51 23.45
CA ASN A 40 16.05 16.33 23.80
C ASN A 40 15.11 15.88 22.67
N SER A 41 15.07 16.64 21.57
CA SER A 41 14.27 16.35 20.39
C SER A 41 15.08 16.65 19.14
N TRP A 42 15.23 15.67 18.24
CA TRP A 42 15.92 15.87 16.97
C TRP A 42 14.94 15.85 15.80
N ASN A 43 14.98 16.90 14.98
CA ASN A 43 14.25 16.92 13.72
C ASN A 43 15.05 16.16 12.66
N ILE A 44 14.53 15.01 12.25
CA ILE A 44 15.15 14.11 11.27
C ILE A 44 14.28 13.99 10.01
N THR A 45 13.48 15.02 9.72
CA THR A 45 12.51 15.03 8.61
C THR A 45 13.19 14.84 7.26
N SER A 46 14.38 15.41 7.08
CA SER A 46 15.21 15.30 5.87
C SER A 46 15.98 13.98 5.75
N PHE A 47 16.14 13.21 6.82
CA PHE A 47 16.84 11.93 6.79
C PHE A 47 15.96 10.83 6.19
N ASN A 48 16.44 10.12 5.16
CA ASN A 48 15.73 9.06 4.45
C ASN A 48 14.27 9.45 4.13
N ILE A 49 14.08 10.42 3.23
CA ILE A 49 12.75 10.98 2.90
C ILE A 49 11.83 9.86 2.38
N GLY A 50 10.69 9.67 3.04
CA GLY A 50 9.75 8.60 2.69
C GLY A 50 8.84 8.96 1.52
N LYS A 51 8.17 7.96 0.95
CA LYS A 51 7.18 8.14 -0.12
C LYS A 51 5.95 8.91 0.36
N GLY A 52 5.63 10.02 -0.31
CA GLY A 52 4.47 10.83 0.03
C GLY A 52 4.52 11.41 1.45
N GLN A 53 5.72 11.69 1.98
CA GLN A 53 5.91 12.24 3.33
C GLN A 53 5.19 13.60 3.48
N GLY A 54 5.14 14.39 2.40
CA GLY A 54 4.46 15.68 2.36
C GLY A 54 4.93 16.62 3.47
N LYS A 55 4.00 17.17 4.25
CA LYS A 55 4.30 18.09 5.35
C LYS A 55 4.54 17.40 6.70
N LYS A 56 4.60 16.07 6.75
CA LYS A 56 4.79 15.32 8.01
C LYS A 56 6.23 15.45 8.49
N LYS A 57 6.40 15.94 9.71
CA LYS A 57 7.71 16.01 10.37
C LYS A 57 8.07 14.66 11.00
N LYS A 58 9.33 14.27 10.91
CA LYS A 58 9.91 13.13 11.65
C LYS A 58 10.76 13.70 12.77
N ILE A 59 10.26 13.64 14.00
CA ILE A 59 10.96 14.13 15.17
C ILE A 59 11.22 12.94 16.11
N ALA A 60 12.48 12.75 16.48
CA ALA A 60 12.91 11.79 17.47
C ALA A 60 12.92 12.46 18.85
N HIS A 61 12.16 11.92 19.80
CA HIS A 61 12.04 12.47 21.15
C HIS A 61 12.73 11.55 22.16
N PHE A 62 13.77 12.05 22.81
CA PHE A 62 14.53 11.34 23.86
C PHE A 62 13.90 11.59 25.23
N LYS A 63 12.71 11.04 25.43
CA LYS A 63 11.91 11.21 26.65
C LYS A 63 11.73 9.91 27.39
N ALA A 64 11.68 10.02 28.71
CA ALA A 64 11.39 8.91 29.61
C ALA A 64 9.97 8.35 29.43
N LEU A 65 9.74 7.11 29.86
CA LEU A 65 8.42 6.48 29.83
C LEU A 65 7.38 7.26 30.67
N ARG A 66 7.83 7.77 31.83
CA ARG A 66 7.06 8.60 32.78
C ARG A 66 6.74 10.02 32.27
N CYS A 67 7.18 10.41 31.07
CA CYS A 67 7.00 11.77 30.57
C CYS A 67 5.53 12.05 30.19
N PRO A 68 4.88 13.09 30.76
CA PRO A 68 3.46 13.39 30.51
C PRO A 68 3.22 14.04 29.14
N SER A 69 4.27 14.34 28.38
CA SER A 69 4.14 15.13 27.15
C SER A 69 3.46 14.41 25.99
N GLY A 70 3.19 13.11 26.08
CA GLY A 70 2.41 12.38 25.06
C GLY A 70 3.01 12.55 23.67
N SER A 71 2.23 12.98 22.67
CA SER A 71 2.68 13.28 21.30
C SER A 71 3.14 14.72 21.08
N LYS A 72 3.22 15.56 22.12
CA LYS A 72 3.65 16.95 22.01
C LYS A 72 5.13 17.04 21.61
N SER A 73 5.48 18.12 20.91
CA SER A 73 6.85 18.37 20.42
C SER A 73 7.86 18.62 21.55
N THR A 74 7.40 19.10 22.71
CA THR A 74 8.24 19.42 23.86
C THR A 74 8.43 18.22 24.76
N VAL A 75 9.69 17.92 25.11
CA VAL A 75 10.04 16.89 26.09
C VAL A 75 10.11 17.53 27.46
N VAL A 76 9.19 17.15 28.35
CA VAL A 76 9.13 17.65 29.74
C VAL A 76 10.09 16.87 30.63
N ILE A 77 10.10 15.54 30.48
CA ILE A 77 10.97 14.64 31.24
C ILE A 77 11.84 13.87 30.24
N PRO A 78 13.10 14.29 30.02
CA PRO A 78 14.04 13.55 29.19
C PRO A 78 14.46 12.25 29.90
N PHE A 79 15.21 11.41 29.18
CA PHE A 79 15.93 10.32 29.85
C PHE A 79 16.89 10.86 30.90
N SER A 80 17.07 10.12 31.99
CA SER A 80 18.08 10.44 33.01
C SER A 80 19.50 10.27 32.45
N LEU A 81 20.44 11.12 32.87
CA LEU A 81 21.86 10.91 32.60
C LEU A 81 22.42 9.79 33.50
N PRO A 82 23.38 8.97 33.01
CA PRO A 82 24.00 9.02 31.69
C PRO A 82 23.23 8.31 30.55
N PHE A 83 22.11 7.62 30.82
CA PHE A 83 21.34 6.87 29.81
C PHE A 83 20.89 7.72 28.60
N LEU A 84 20.63 9.01 28.79
CA LEU A 84 20.29 9.93 27.69
C LEU A 84 21.36 9.97 26.59
N GLU A 85 22.64 10.06 26.96
CA GLU A 85 23.74 10.13 25.99
C GLU A 85 23.90 8.80 25.24
N PHE A 86 23.76 7.67 25.95
CA PHE A 86 23.67 6.35 25.32
C PHE A 86 22.51 6.29 24.32
N SER A 87 21.32 6.77 24.71
CA SER A 87 20.12 6.69 23.88
C SER A 87 20.27 7.48 22.58
N LYS A 88 20.86 8.68 22.66
CA LYS A 88 21.22 9.52 21.51
C LYS A 88 22.22 8.81 20.60
N ALA A 89 23.28 8.22 21.18
CA ALA A 89 24.30 7.49 20.45
C ALA A 89 23.75 6.22 19.75
N ALA A 90 22.99 5.40 20.48
CA ALA A 90 22.37 4.19 19.96
C ALA A 90 21.36 4.50 18.85
N PHE A 91 20.55 5.56 19.01
CA PHE A 91 19.62 6.01 17.99
C PHE A 91 20.35 6.46 16.72
N SER A 92 21.37 7.30 16.86
CA SER A 92 22.21 7.76 15.75
C SER A 92 22.78 6.57 14.96
N GLU A 93 23.35 5.59 15.67
CA GLU A 93 23.99 4.42 15.05
C GLU A 93 22.99 3.48 14.36
N ILE A 94 21.82 3.24 14.96
CA ILE A 94 20.72 2.48 14.35
C ILE A 94 20.27 3.13 13.05
N MET A 95 20.08 4.45 13.07
CA MET A 95 19.60 5.17 11.89
C MET A 95 20.65 5.24 10.80
N ARG A 96 21.94 5.41 11.16
CA ARG A 96 23.07 5.37 10.24
C ARG A 96 23.19 4.02 9.54
N ARG A 97 23.11 2.92 10.30
CA ARG A 97 23.29 1.54 9.78
C ARG A 97 22.08 1.00 9.03
N PHE A 98 20.87 1.27 9.53
CA PHE A 98 19.66 0.59 9.04
C PHE A 98 18.71 1.50 8.27
N GLN A 99 18.94 2.81 8.27
CA GLN A 99 18.15 3.82 7.56
C GLN A 99 16.63 3.59 7.68
N LEU A 100 16.14 3.52 8.92
CA LEU A 100 14.76 3.10 9.17
C LEU A 100 13.75 4.22 8.88
N GLN A 101 12.63 3.86 8.24
CA GLN A 101 11.45 4.74 8.15
C GLN A 101 10.66 4.76 9.47
N GLU A 102 10.45 3.59 10.08
CA GLU A 102 9.74 3.45 11.36
C GLU A 102 10.75 3.30 12.51
N PHE A 103 11.22 4.43 13.03
CA PHE A 103 12.26 4.49 14.06
C PHE A 103 11.71 4.56 15.49
N LYS A 104 10.44 4.92 15.67
CA LYS A 104 9.85 5.20 17.00
C LYS A 104 9.86 3.98 17.91
N ARG A 105 9.80 2.77 17.34
CA ARG A 105 9.86 1.51 18.09
C ARG A 105 11.16 1.36 18.88
N PHE A 106 12.29 1.84 18.36
CA PHE A 106 13.56 1.86 19.11
C PHE A 106 13.55 2.86 20.27
N LEU A 107 12.93 4.03 20.08
CA LEU A 107 12.73 5.00 21.17
C LEU A 107 11.83 4.43 22.27
N TYR A 108 10.79 3.68 21.92
CA TYR A 108 9.95 2.97 22.90
C TYR A 108 10.70 1.85 23.62
N ALA A 109 11.57 1.11 22.93
CA ALA A 109 12.42 0.11 23.55
C ALA A 109 13.40 0.74 24.57
N MET A 110 14.04 1.86 24.22
CA MET A 110 14.92 2.60 25.13
C MET A 110 14.15 3.16 26.34
N GLN A 111 12.91 3.61 26.16
CA GLN A 111 12.01 3.99 27.26
C GLN A 111 11.75 2.86 28.25
N ALA A 112 11.53 1.66 27.74
CA ALA A 112 11.29 0.49 28.57
C ALA A 112 12.57 0.08 29.33
N ILE A 113 13.75 0.16 28.70
CA ILE A 113 15.04 -0.12 29.37
C ILE A 113 15.29 0.88 30.49
N GLU A 114 15.16 2.18 30.23
CA GLU A 114 15.40 3.22 31.26
C GLU A 114 14.47 3.01 32.45
N GLN A 115 13.19 2.74 32.19
CA GLN A 115 12.24 2.50 33.27
C GLN A 115 12.55 1.20 34.04
N GLY A 116 12.91 0.11 33.34
CA GLY A 116 13.31 -1.14 33.99
C GLY A 116 14.56 -1.01 34.87
N LEU A 117 15.53 -0.16 34.49
CA LEU A 117 16.69 0.17 35.32
C LEU A 117 16.27 0.88 36.62
N LEU A 118 15.37 1.86 36.50
CA LEU A 118 14.87 2.63 37.64
C LEU A 118 14.00 1.78 38.58
N ASP A 119 13.14 0.94 38.03
CA ASP A 119 12.28 0.03 38.80
C ASP A 119 13.11 -1.01 39.57
N ALA A 120 14.28 -1.39 39.04
CA ALA A 120 15.25 -2.24 39.72
C ALA A 120 16.13 -1.49 40.76
N GLY A 121 15.90 -0.19 40.96
CA GLY A 121 16.67 0.65 41.88
C GLY A 121 18.12 0.89 41.43
N LYS A 122 18.45 0.61 40.16
CA LYS A 122 19.78 0.84 39.60
C LYS A 122 19.91 2.25 39.05
N GLN A 123 21.15 2.71 38.89
CA GLN A 123 21.40 3.94 38.15
C GLN A 123 20.92 3.79 36.70
N ALA A 124 20.32 4.84 36.14
CA ALA A 124 19.96 4.90 34.72
C ALA A 124 21.23 5.00 33.85
N CYS A 125 21.93 3.88 33.71
CA CYS A 125 23.11 3.71 32.88
C CYS A 125 23.02 2.36 32.15
N ILE A 126 23.38 2.34 30.87
CA ILE A 126 23.32 1.11 30.07
C ILE A 126 24.30 0.03 30.57
N THR A 127 25.38 0.43 31.27
CA THR A 127 26.38 -0.49 31.83
C THR A 127 25.83 -1.44 32.89
N GLU A 128 24.71 -1.07 33.53
CA GLU A 128 24.01 -1.86 34.55
C GLU A 128 22.92 -2.78 34.00
N LEU A 129 22.76 -2.80 32.66
CA LEU A 129 21.80 -3.67 31.98
C LEU A 129 22.15 -5.15 32.22
N ASP A 130 21.11 -5.94 32.47
CA ASP A 130 21.17 -7.40 32.54
C ASP A 130 19.88 -8.01 31.93
N ALA A 131 19.80 -9.34 31.89
CA ALA A 131 18.64 -10.05 31.34
C ALA A 131 17.34 -9.77 32.12
N ASN A 132 17.40 -9.62 33.44
CA ASN A 132 16.22 -9.36 34.27
C ASN A 132 15.61 -7.98 33.96
N ILE A 133 16.46 -6.98 33.73
CA ILE A 133 16.00 -5.65 33.29
C ILE A 133 15.37 -5.71 31.90
N LEU A 134 15.91 -6.53 30.99
CA LEU A 134 15.33 -6.72 29.67
C LEU A 134 13.96 -7.41 29.72
N ASP A 135 13.78 -8.38 30.62
CA ASP A 135 12.48 -9.03 30.85
C ASP A 135 11.46 -8.04 31.45
N SER A 136 11.88 -7.23 32.41
CA SER A 136 11.06 -6.14 32.95
C SER A 136 10.66 -5.13 31.85
N ALA A 137 11.62 -4.73 31.01
CA ALA A 137 11.37 -3.85 29.87
C ALA A 137 10.38 -4.47 28.87
N ALA A 138 10.50 -5.77 28.57
CA ALA A 138 9.54 -6.46 27.72
C ALA A 138 8.12 -6.48 28.32
N GLU A 139 8.00 -6.62 29.64
CA GLU A 139 6.71 -6.58 30.33
C GLU A 139 6.08 -5.17 30.30
N LEU A 140 6.89 -4.12 30.49
CA LEU A 140 6.45 -2.73 30.31
C LEU A 140 5.92 -2.48 28.89
N LEU A 141 6.56 -3.06 27.87
CA LEU A 141 6.10 -2.95 26.48
C LEU A 141 4.78 -3.68 26.23
N LYS A 142 4.60 -4.89 26.80
CA LYS A 142 3.33 -5.64 26.72
C LYS A 142 2.18 -4.86 27.33
N ASN A 143 2.40 -4.23 28.49
CA ASN A 143 1.37 -3.46 29.18
C ASN A 143 0.98 -2.18 28.44
N ARG A 144 1.90 -1.65 27.61
CA ARG A 144 1.68 -0.38 26.88
C ARG A 144 1.03 -0.57 25.52
N PHE A 145 1.33 -1.64 24.80
CA PHE A 145 0.93 -1.81 23.39
C PHE A 145 0.05 -3.04 23.18
N ALA A 146 -1.05 -2.86 22.43
CA ALA A 146 -1.89 -3.97 21.99
C ALA A 146 -1.12 -4.99 21.12
N ASP A 147 -0.23 -4.49 20.25
CA ASP A 147 0.79 -5.29 19.54
C ASP A 147 2.19 -4.89 20.00
N ALA A 148 2.65 -5.53 21.08
CA ALA A 148 3.98 -5.30 21.65
C ALA A 148 5.09 -6.05 20.91
N TRP A 149 4.77 -7.05 20.07
CA TRP A 149 5.76 -7.92 19.44
C TRP A 149 6.74 -7.14 18.57
N SER A 150 6.22 -6.23 17.74
CA SER A 150 7.03 -5.38 16.87
C SER A 150 8.03 -4.50 17.64
N VAL A 151 7.66 -4.05 18.85
CA VAL A 151 8.53 -3.25 19.71
C VAL A 151 9.52 -4.15 20.44
N GLY A 152 9.10 -5.32 20.91
CA GLY A 152 9.96 -6.35 21.49
C GLY A 152 11.09 -6.80 20.55
N ARG A 153 10.79 -6.99 19.25
CA ARG A 153 11.82 -7.25 18.23
C ARG A 153 12.80 -6.10 18.04
N SER A 154 12.34 -4.86 18.23
CA SER A 154 13.23 -3.68 18.18
C SER A 154 14.13 -3.61 19.42
N LEU A 155 13.61 -3.99 20.60
CA LEU A 155 14.37 -4.14 21.83
C LEU A 155 15.45 -5.23 21.68
N GLU A 156 15.09 -6.42 21.19
CA GLU A 156 16.05 -7.51 20.92
C GLU A 156 17.12 -7.08 19.91
N ARG A 157 16.72 -6.36 18.85
CA ARG A 157 17.64 -5.84 17.85
C ARG A 157 18.59 -4.78 18.43
N LEU A 158 18.13 -3.93 19.35
CA LEU A 158 18.98 -2.97 20.05
C LEU A 158 20.06 -3.70 20.87
N VAL A 159 19.68 -4.77 21.57
CA VAL A 159 20.62 -5.59 22.36
C VAL A 159 21.65 -6.26 21.45
N THR A 160 21.18 -7.00 20.44
CA THR A 160 22.03 -7.82 19.57
C THR A 160 22.88 -7.02 18.59
N GLN A 161 22.41 -5.87 18.11
CA GLN A 161 23.08 -5.11 17.05
C GLN A 161 23.85 -3.90 17.57
N VAL A 162 23.54 -3.38 18.77
CA VAL A 162 24.20 -2.18 19.32
C VAL A 162 24.91 -2.51 20.63
N ILE A 163 24.18 -2.97 21.65
CA ILE A 163 24.69 -3.08 23.01
C ILE A 163 25.77 -4.17 23.12
N ALA A 164 25.48 -5.39 22.65
CA ALA A 164 26.40 -6.51 22.77
C ALA A 164 27.66 -6.34 21.90
N PRO A 165 27.58 -5.94 20.60
CA PRO A 165 28.78 -5.71 19.78
C PRO A 165 29.69 -4.60 20.31
N ALA A 166 29.10 -3.52 20.87
CA ALA A 166 29.86 -2.43 21.46
C ALA A 166 30.34 -2.72 22.90
N LYS A 167 30.05 -3.92 23.45
CA LYS A 167 30.47 -4.36 24.79
C LYS A 167 30.17 -3.31 25.87
N LEU A 168 28.94 -2.78 25.86
CA LEU A 168 28.51 -1.69 26.73
C LEU A 168 28.09 -2.15 28.13
N THR A 169 28.03 -3.46 28.37
CA THR A 169 27.61 -4.08 29.64
C THR A 169 28.79 -4.79 30.29
N LYS A 170 28.76 -4.92 31.63
CA LYS A 170 29.82 -5.61 32.39
C LYS A 170 30.03 -7.04 31.91
N PHE A 171 28.91 -7.74 31.65
CA PHE A 171 28.88 -9.10 31.14
C PHE A 171 28.20 -9.15 29.77
N PRO A 172 28.64 -10.02 28.85
CA PRO A 172 27.94 -10.25 27.59
C PRO A 172 26.50 -10.71 27.84
N ILE A 173 25.53 -10.07 27.19
CA ILE A 173 24.11 -10.43 27.31
C ILE A 173 23.69 -11.18 26.05
N THR A 174 23.19 -12.40 26.23
CA THR A 174 22.44 -13.14 25.21
C THR A 174 20.98 -13.15 25.63
N TRP A 175 20.12 -12.42 24.91
CA TRP A 175 18.71 -12.26 25.27
C TRP A 175 17.83 -12.30 24.02
N VAL A 176 16.68 -12.96 24.13
CA VAL A 176 15.65 -13.06 23.09
C VAL A 176 14.34 -12.56 23.67
N SER A 177 13.57 -11.80 22.88
CA SER A 177 12.31 -11.23 23.37
C SER A 177 11.32 -12.31 23.78
N PRO A 178 10.81 -12.30 25.03
CA PRO A 178 9.81 -13.27 25.50
C PRO A 178 8.39 -12.95 24.98
N ILE A 179 8.21 -11.86 24.23
CA ILE A 179 6.93 -11.48 23.65
C ILE A 179 6.65 -12.40 22.46
N PRO A 180 5.64 -13.29 22.51
CA PRO A 180 5.34 -14.18 21.41
C PRO A 180 4.75 -13.41 20.24
N TYR A 181 5.06 -13.85 19.02
CA TYR A 181 4.36 -13.35 17.85
C TYR A 181 2.91 -13.83 17.91
N LYS A 182 1.98 -12.89 18.11
CA LYS A 182 0.58 -13.16 17.86
C LYS A 182 0.36 -12.95 16.38
N GLN A 183 0.09 -14.03 15.66
CA GLN A 183 -0.39 -13.88 14.29
C GLN A 183 -1.60 -12.95 14.34
N PRO A 184 -1.58 -11.80 13.63
CA PRO A 184 -2.80 -11.03 13.47
C PRO A 184 -3.85 -11.98 12.93
N ILE A 185 -5.11 -11.83 13.36
CA ILE A 185 -6.21 -12.64 12.83
C ILE A 185 -6.19 -12.45 11.32
N ARG A 186 -5.62 -13.43 10.63
CA ARG A 186 -5.55 -13.46 9.18
C ARG A 186 -6.96 -13.86 8.75
N SER A 187 -7.43 -13.23 7.69
CA SER A 187 -8.62 -13.67 6.96
C SER A 187 -8.25 -14.80 5.99
N ASP A 188 -7.29 -15.64 6.37
CA ASP A 188 -6.79 -16.79 5.61
C ASP A 188 -7.63 -18.04 5.89
N ARG A 189 -8.54 -17.99 6.87
CA ARG A 189 -9.69 -18.86 6.88
C ARG A 189 -10.72 -18.25 5.97
N VAL A 190 -11.14 -19.01 4.94
CA VAL A 190 -12.51 -18.93 4.41
C VAL A 190 -13.40 -18.83 5.63
N ALA A 191 -13.87 -17.61 5.93
CA ALA A 191 -14.82 -17.46 6.99
C ALA A 191 -16.01 -18.32 6.56
N PRO A 192 -16.56 -19.19 7.42
CA PRO A 192 -17.88 -19.73 7.13
C PRO A 192 -18.77 -18.55 6.77
N LYS A 193 -19.54 -18.68 5.68
CA LYS A 193 -20.25 -17.67 4.87
C LYS A 193 -20.96 -16.50 5.59
N ASN A 194 -20.95 -16.43 6.92
CA ASN A 194 -21.53 -15.39 7.77
C ASN A 194 -20.49 -14.78 8.73
N ASN A 195 -19.63 -13.89 8.27
CA ASN A 195 -18.81 -13.08 9.19
C ASN A 195 -18.88 -11.61 8.81
N ASP A 196 -19.73 -10.85 9.50
CA ASP A 196 -20.05 -9.44 9.24
C ASP A 196 -18.82 -8.51 9.15
N LYS A 197 -17.70 -8.92 9.76
CA LYS A 197 -16.41 -8.20 9.71
C LYS A 197 -15.67 -8.31 8.37
N VAL A 198 -16.02 -9.28 7.52
CA VAL A 198 -15.37 -9.54 6.22
C VAL A 198 -16.04 -8.74 5.10
N VAL A 199 -17.38 -8.69 5.10
CA VAL A 199 -18.20 -7.88 4.18
C VAL A 199 -17.96 -6.37 4.38
N SER A 200 -17.71 -5.92 5.61
CA SER A 200 -17.49 -4.50 5.93
C SER A 200 -16.20 -3.86 5.39
N ARG A 201 -15.27 -4.64 4.79
CA ARG A 201 -14.01 -4.09 4.22
C ARG A 201 -14.10 -3.77 2.73
N LEU A 202 -15.06 -4.35 2.04
CA LEU A 202 -15.27 -4.11 0.62
C LEU A 202 -16.25 -2.96 0.46
N PRO A 203 -15.98 -2.00 -0.43
CA PRO A 203 -16.96 -0.98 -0.71
C PRO A 203 -18.21 -1.61 -1.32
N SER A 204 -19.38 -1.14 -0.89
CA SER A 204 -20.61 -1.51 -1.59
C SER A 204 -20.56 -1.01 -3.03
N VAL A 205 -21.13 -1.76 -3.97
CA VAL A 205 -21.24 -1.32 -5.36
C VAL A 205 -21.96 0.02 -5.45
N GLN A 206 -23.02 0.20 -4.66
CA GLN A 206 -23.72 1.48 -4.57
C GLN A 206 -22.75 2.63 -4.26
N THR A 207 -21.80 2.45 -3.34
CA THR A 207 -20.78 3.48 -3.04
C THR A 207 -19.93 3.81 -4.27
N ILE A 208 -19.57 2.81 -5.08
CA ILE A 208 -18.78 3.01 -6.31
C ILE A 208 -19.61 3.71 -7.38
N LEU A 209 -20.88 3.30 -7.56
CA LEU A 209 -21.80 3.92 -8.50
C LEU A 209 -22.11 5.37 -8.11
N ASP A 210 -22.30 5.65 -6.82
CA ASP A 210 -22.50 7.02 -6.31
C ASP A 210 -21.29 7.90 -6.61
N LEU A 211 -20.07 7.38 -6.45
CA LEU A 211 -18.84 8.12 -6.81
C LEU A 211 -18.74 8.36 -8.32
N ALA A 212 -19.16 7.40 -9.15
CA ALA A 212 -19.19 7.56 -10.60
C ALA A 212 -20.25 8.59 -11.04
N GLU A 213 -21.44 8.56 -10.42
CA GLU A 213 -22.49 9.56 -10.65
C GLU A 213 -22.01 10.97 -10.26
N ILE A 214 -21.37 11.11 -9.08
CA ILE A 214 -20.82 12.40 -8.64
C ILE A 214 -19.70 12.87 -9.58
N HIS A 215 -18.86 11.95 -10.09
CA HIS A 215 -17.82 12.31 -11.06
C HIS A 215 -18.40 12.92 -12.34
N HIS A 216 -19.55 12.42 -12.78
CA HIS A 216 -20.21 12.89 -14.00
C HIS A 216 -21.07 14.14 -13.78
N THR A 217 -21.67 14.30 -12.61
CA THR A 217 -22.67 15.35 -12.34
C THR A 217 -22.14 16.57 -11.60
N SER A 218 -21.02 16.46 -10.86
CA SER A 218 -20.52 17.55 -10.01
C SER A 218 -19.49 18.43 -10.72
N ASP A 219 -19.80 19.73 -10.82
CA ASP A 219 -18.85 20.77 -11.24
C ASP A 219 -18.00 21.32 -10.08
N HIS A 220 -18.30 20.90 -8.84
CA HIS A 220 -17.64 21.41 -7.65
C HIS A 220 -16.21 20.86 -7.55
N ILE A 221 -15.21 21.75 -7.62
CA ILE A 221 -13.78 21.40 -7.71
C ILE A 221 -13.31 20.40 -6.64
N PRO A 222 -13.61 20.55 -5.34
CA PRO A 222 -13.27 19.54 -4.34
C PRO A 222 -13.77 18.14 -4.68
N ASP A 223 -14.99 18.01 -5.21
CA ASP A 223 -15.59 16.72 -5.58
C ASP A 223 -14.90 16.14 -6.81
N ARG A 224 -14.63 16.98 -7.82
CA ARG A 224 -13.89 16.57 -9.03
C ARG A 224 -12.48 16.09 -8.71
N VAL A 225 -11.77 16.73 -7.77
CA VAL A 225 -10.45 16.27 -7.32
C VAL A 225 -10.53 14.92 -6.60
N VAL A 226 -11.52 14.73 -5.73
CA VAL A 226 -11.72 13.46 -5.01
C VAL A 226 -12.10 12.34 -5.97
N THR A 227 -13.04 12.57 -6.88
CA THR A 227 -13.45 11.57 -7.89
C THR A 227 -12.34 11.29 -8.89
N SER A 228 -11.52 12.28 -9.26
CA SER A 228 -10.30 12.05 -10.06
C SER A 228 -9.31 11.12 -9.36
N PHE A 229 -9.12 11.27 -8.05
CA PHE A 229 -8.34 10.31 -7.26
C PHE A 229 -8.98 8.91 -7.29
N VAL A 230 -10.31 8.82 -7.20
CA VAL A 230 -11.05 7.55 -7.27
C VAL A 230 -10.87 6.89 -8.64
N THR A 231 -10.96 7.63 -9.74
CA THR A 231 -10.69 7.13 -11.10
C THR A 231 -9.31 6.47 -11.17
N LEU A 232 -8.27 7.15 -10.68
CA LEU A 232 -6.91 6.60 -10.65
C LEU A 232 -6.76 5.42 -9.68
N ALA A 233 -7.54 5.38 -8.59
CA ALA A 233 -7.57 4.26 -7.65
C ALA A 233 -8.28 3.02 -8.22
N MET A 234 -9.26 3.23 -9.10
CA MET A 234 -10.00 2.19 -9.82
C MET A 234 -9.30 1.76 -11.11
N PHE A 235 -8.37 2.56 -11.63
CA PHE A 235 -7.57 2.22 -12.81
C PHE A 235 -6.71 0.98 -12.58
N ALA A 236 -6.08 0.88 -11.41
CA ALA A 236 -5.31 -0.30 -11.03
C ALA A 236 -5.04 -0.36 -9.51
N PRO A 237 -4.80 -1.55 -8.93
CA PRO A 237 -4.59 -1.69 -7.49
C PRO A 237 -3.28 -1.01 -7.06
N SER A 238 -3.40 0.18 -6.48
CA SER A 238 -2.30 1.03 -6.01
C SER A 238 -2.55 1.48 -4.57
N ARG A 239 -1.50 1.87 -3.83
CA ARG A 239 -1.69 2.55 -2.54
C ARG A 239 -2.10 3.99 -2.77
N GLY A 240 -2.92 4.56 -1.87
CA GLY A 240 -3.27 5.97 -1.96
C GLY A 240 -2.05 6.91 -2.00
N SER A 241 -0.97 6.58 -1.29
CA SER A 241 0.28 7.36 -1.36
C SER A 241 0.99 7.25 -2.71
N GLU A 242 0.87 6.13 -3.43
CA GLU A 242 1.42 5.97 -4.79
C GLU A 242 0.64 6.83 -5.79
N ILE A 243 -0.68 6.91 -5.66
CA ILE A 243 -1.55 7.78 -6.49
C ILE A 243 -1.23 9.25 -6.28
N LEU A 244 -1.09 9.66 -5.01
CA LEU A 244 -0.77 11.05 -4.66
C LEU A 244 0.68 11.46 -4.97
N SER A 245 1.52 10.52 -5.43
CA SER A 245 2.90 10.76 -5.86
C SER A 245 3.13 10.37 -7.32
N LEU A 246 2.08 10.39 -8.14
CA LEU A 246 2.22 10.23 -9.59
C LEU A 246 2.97 11.42 -10.21
N PRO A 247 3.93 11.18 -11.11
CA PRO A 247 4.52 12.22 -11.95
C PRO A 247 3.49 12.86 -12.90
N LEU A 248 3.74 14.09 -13.35
CA LEU A 248 2.92 14.80 -14.33
C LEU A 248 2.92 14.07 -15.69
N ASN A 249 4.06 13.51 -16.07
CA ASN A 249 4.25 12.69 -17.27
C ASN A 249 4.04 11.19 -17.01
N CYS A 250 3.01 10.84 -16.24
CA CYS A 250 2.72 9.46 -15.89
C CYS A 250 2.15 8.62 -17.03
N ILE A 251 1.54 9.23 -18.05
CA ILE A 251 0.97 8.51 -19.20
C ILE A 251 2.09 7.96 -20.09
N ARG A 252 2.00 6.69 -20.44
CA ARG A 252 2.88 5.98 -21.37
C ARG A 252 2.05 5.29 -22.44
N HIS A 253 2.61 5.18 -23.63
CA HIS A 253 2.02 4.40 -24.71
C HIS A 253 3.00 3.30 -25.10
N VAL A 254 2.48 2.11 -25.37
CA VAL A 254 3.25 0.98 -25.89
C VAL A 254 2.53 0.45 -27.12
N GLU A 255 3.28 0.23 -28.19
CA GLU A 255 2.80 -0.40 -29.41
C GLU A 255 2.85 -1.92 -29.21
N GLY A 256 1.69 -2.56 -29.19
CA GLY A 256 1.54 -4.01 -29.12
C GLY A 256 0.96 -4.57 -30.42
N ASP A 257 0.84 -5.90 -30.50
CA ASP A 257 0.30 -6.60 -31.66
C ASP A 257 -1.16 -6.20 -31.96
N ASP A 258 -1.93 -5.82 -30.93
CA ASP A 258 -3.32 -5.35 -31.01
C ASP A 258 -3.44 -3.82 -31.17
N GLY A 259 -2.33 -3.10 -31.35
CA GLY A 259 -2.29 -1.65 -31.54
C GLY A 259 -1.67 -0.86 -30.37
N LEU A 260 -1.88 0.46 -30.39
CA LEU A 260 -1.30 1.38 -29.40
C LEU A 260 -2.12 1.35 -28.09
N MET A 261 -1.51 0.86 -27.02
CA MET A 261 -2.15 0.79 -25.69
C MET A 261 -1.61 1.87 -24.76
N MET A 262 -2.48 2.56 -24.03
CA MET A 262 -2.11 3.51 -22.99
C MET A 262 -2.01 2.84 -21.62
N GLY A 263 -0.99 3.22 -20.86
CA GLY A 263 -0.87 2.91 -19.46
C GLY A 263 -0.38 4.08 -18.62
N ILE A 264 -0.53 3.94 -17.31
CA ILE A 264 0.01 4.87 -16.32
C ILE A 264 1.27 4.23 -15.72
N ALA A 265 2.39 4.93 -15.75
CA ALA A 265 3.64 4.54 -15.10
C ALA A 265 3.55 4.80 -13.59
N TRP A 266 3.67 3.73 -12.80
CA TRP A 266 3.66 3.77 -11.35
C TRP A 266 5.03 3.42 -10.78
N ASP A 267 5.51 4.23 -9.86
CA ASP A 267 6.64 3.87 -9.01
C ASP A 267 6.13 3.25 -7.69
N PRO A 268 6.35 1.94 -7.40
CA PRO A 268 5.77 1.29 -6.23
C PRO A 268 6.40 1.74 -4.90
N ALA A 269 5.62 1.90 -3.84
CA ALA A 269 6.10 2.32 -2.51
C ALA A 269 6.91 1.25 -1.75
N LYS A 270 6.83 -0.02 -2.18
CA LYS A 270 7.47 -1.16 -1.50
C LYS A 270 8.68 -1.71 -2.26
N GLY A 271 9.36 -0.85 -3.03
CA GLY A 271 10.60 -1.21 -3.73
C GLY A 271 10.42 -2.28 -4.81
N GLY A 272 9.22 -2.36 -5.41
CA GLY A 272 9.03 -3.06 -6.68
C GLY A 272 9.58 -2.20 -7.83
N GLN A 273 9.86 -2.82 -8.99
CA GLN A 273 10.29 -2.05 -10.15
C GLN A 273 9.16 -1.14 -10.66
N PRO A 274 9.49 0.05 -11.20
CA PRO A 274 8.53 0.90 -11.90
C PRO A 274 7.73 0.07 -12.90
N LEU A 275 6.40 0.13 -12.80
CA LEU A 275 5.50 -0.68 -13.61
C LEU A 275 4.50 0.23 -14.31
N THR A 276 4.46 0.14 -15.63
CA THR A 276 3.34 0.68 -16.41
C THR A 276 2.14 -0.24 -16.26
N LYS A 277 1.04 0.30 -15.77
CA LYS A 277 -0.24 -0.41 -15.68
C LYS A 277 -1.09 0.05 -16.85
N PHE A 278 -1.49 -0.87 -17.70
CA PHE A 278 -2.25 -0.58 -18.90
C PHE A 278 -3.74 -0.48 -18.59
N ALA A 279 -4.45 0.34 -19.38
CA ALA A 279 -5.90 0.44 -19.30
C ALA A 279 -6.55 -0.89 -19.72
N ALA A 280 -7.68 -1.21 -19.12
CA ALA A 280 -8.45 -2.41 -19.47
C ALA A 280 -9.29 -2.23 -20.75
N SER A 281 -9.55 -0.99 -21.17
CA SER A 281 -10.33 -0.67 -22.37
C SER A 281 -10.07 0.77 -22.83
N GLU A 282 -10.42 1.08 -24.08
CA GLU A 282 -10.32 2.43 -24.66
C GLU A 282 -11.13 3.48 -23.87
N THR A 283 -12.29 3.09 -23.32
CA THR A 283 -13.09 3.96 -22.45
C THR A 283 -12.33 4.32 -21.17
N PHE A 284 -11.65 3.34 -20.56
CA PHE A 284 -10.78 3.58 -19.40
C PHE A 284 -9.55 4.42 -19.77
N GLU A 285 -9.02 4.27 -21.00
CA GLU A 285 -7.95 5.14 -21.46
C GLU A 285 -8.37 6.60 -21.51
N THR A 286 -9.52 6.86 -22.14
CA THR A 286 -10.08 8.20 -22.30
C THR A 286 -10.34 8.83 -20.94
N LEU A 287 -11.01 8.09 -20.05
CA LEU A 287 -11.30 8.55 -18.69
C LEU A 287 -10.03 8.86 -17.88
N ALA A 288 -9.00 8.01 -17.98
CA ALA A 288 -7.73 8.24 -17.30
C ALA A 288 -6.97 9.44 -17.89
N LYS A 289 -6.96 9.60 -19.22
CA LYS A 289 -6.37 10.76 -19.91
C LYS A 289 -7.04 12.05 -19.46
N ASP A 290 -8.37 12.10 -19.48
CA ASP A 290 -9.16 13.27 -19.04
C ASP A 290 -8.91 13.62 -17.58
N THR A 291 -8.83 12.60 -16.72
CA THR A 291 -8.52 12.77 -15.30
C THR A 291 -7.14 13.37 -15.08
N VAL A 292 -6.13 12.85 -15.77
CA VAL A 292 -4.74 13.37 -15.69
C VAL A 292 -4.68 14.79 -16.23
N ASN A 293 -5.32 15.08 -17.37
CA ASN A 293 -5.37 16.43 -17.94
C ASN A 293 -6.05 17.43 -17.00
N PHE A 294 -7.20 17.07 -16.42
CA PHE A 294 -7.88 17.91 -15.44
C PHE A 294 -7.00 18.25 -14.23
N LEU A 295 -6.33 17.26 -13.64
CA LEU A 295 -5.43 17.47 -12.50
C LEU A 295 -4.17 18.26 -12.92
N ALA A 296 -3.66 18.03 -14.13
CA ALA A 296 -2.56 18.78 -14.69
C ALA A 296 -2.95 20.26 -14.82
N ASP A 297 -4.06 20.58 -15.46
CA ASP A 297 -4.53 21.95 -15.68
C ASP A 297 -4.82 22.66 -14.35
N LEU A 298 -5.56 22.01 -13.45
CA LEU A 298 -5.89 22.55 -12.14
C LEU A 298 -4.63 22.85 -11.30
N GLY A 299 -3.61 21.99 -11.39
CA GLY A 299 -2.35 22.12 -10.66
C GLY A 299 -1.32 23.04 -11.32
N ALA A 300 -1.52 23.48 -12.56
CA ALA A 300 -0.54 24.26 -13.32
C ALA A 300 -0.02 25.52 -12.58
N PRO A 301 -0.87 26.41 -12.03
CA PRO A 301 -0.37 27.61 -11.32
C PRO A 301 0.40 27.25 -10.05
N ALA A 302 -0.03 26.21 -9.32
CA ALA A 302 0.66 25.72 -8.14
C ALA A 302 2.04 25.14 -8.50
N ARG A 303 2.16 24.35 -9.56
CA ARG A 303 3.45 23.80 -10.01
C ARG A 303 4.40 24.88 -10.54
N LYS A 304 3.88 25.91 -11.21
CA LYS A 304 4.68 27.09 -11.61
C LYS A 304 5.28 27.79 -10.38
N ALA A 305 4.47 28.03 -9.34
CA ALA A 305 4.95 28.59 -8.09
C ALA A 305 5.97 27.65 -7.39
N ALA A 306 5.70 26.34 -7.37
CA ALA A 306 6.61 25.35 -6.80
C ALA A 306 7.96 25.30 -7.51
N LEU A 307 8.01 25.39 -8.84
CA LEU A 307 9.26 25.48 -9.58
C LEU A 307 10.04 26.73 -9.18
N TRP A 308 9.35 27.87 -9.15
CA TRP A 308 9.97 29.13 -8.79
C TRP A 308 10.54 29.11 -7.36
N TYR A 309 9.85 28.52 -6.39
CA TYR A 309 10.36 28.38 -5.01
C TYR A 309 11.57 27.45 -4.92
N ALA A 310 11.66 26.46 -5.80
CA ALA A 310 12.82 25.57 -5.86
C ALA A 310 14.07 26.31 -6.39
N GLU A 311 13.87 27.23 -7.34
CA GLU A 311 14.94 28.06 -7.93
C GLU A 311 15.28 29.30 -7.10
N ASN A 312 14.33 29.80 -6.30
CA ASN A 312 14.47 31.01 -5.49
C ASN A 312 14.10 30.77 -4.01
N PRO A 313 14.89 29.98 -3.26
CA PRO A 313 14.59 29.67 -1.87
C PRO A 313 14.44 30.93 -1.00
N GLY A 314 13.43 30.94 -0.14
CA GLY A 314 13.21 32.01 0.84
C GLY A 314 12.58 33.30 0.30
N GLN A 315 12.32 33.40 -1.01
CA GLN A 315 11.65 34.56 -1.60
C GLN A 315 10.19 34.21 -1.96
N LEU A 316 9.30 35.20 -2.10
CA LEU A 316 7.91 34.97 -2.53
C LEU A 316 7.77 34.91 -4.07
N TYR A 317 7.06 33.91 -4.60
CA TYR A 317 6.66 33.85 -6.01
C TYR A 317 5.71 35.00 -6.32
N MET A 318 6.03 35.77 -7.36
CA MET A 318 5.23 36.89 -7.82
C MET A 318 4.63 36.53 -9.18
N PRO A 319 3.30 36.41 -9.31
CA PRO A 319 2.65 36.21 -10.59
C PRO A 319 2.90 37.36 -11.57
N GLU A 320 2.74 37.08 -12.85
CA GLU A 320 2.94 38.06 -13.92
C GLU A 320 2.14 39.35 -13.69
N GLY A 321 2.82 40.49 -13.78
CA GLY A 321 2.24 41.82 -13.54
C GLY A 321 2.13 42.21 -12.06
N THR A 322 2.78 41.48 -11.15
CA THR A 322 2.89 41.83 -9.72
C THR A 322 4.33 42.03 -9.25
N GLU A 323 5.32 41.83 -10.10
CA GLU A 323 6.75 41.84 -9.77
C GLU A 323 7.20 43.17 -9.16
N HIS A 324 6.65 44.28 -9.66
CA HIS A 324 6.94 45.64 -9.19
C HIS A 324 6.50 45.91 -7.74
N LEU A 325 5.71 45.00 -7.14
CA LEU A 325 5.25 45.07 -5.75
C LEU A 325 6.21 44.39 -4.76
N ARG A 326 7.23 43.67 -5.25
CA ARG A 326 8.19 42.98 -4.39
C ARG A 326 8.85 43.96 -3.42
N GLY A 327 8.79 43.63 -2.13
CA GLY A 327 9.40 44.43 -1.06
C GLY A 327 8.68 45.74 -0.73
N LYS A 328 7.54 46.04 -1.36
CA LYS A 328 6.71 47.21 -1.07
C LYS A 328 5.52 46.80 -0.20
N ASP A 329 5.04 47.71 0.63
CA ASP A 329 3.82 47.46 1.38
C ASP A 329 2.61 47.28 0.45
N LEU A 330 1.80 46.26 0.74
CA LEU A 330 0.75 45.73 -0.13
C LEU A 330 -0.65 46.08 0.37
N THR A 331 -1.59 46.26 -0.55
CA THR A 331 -3.02 46.24 -0.22
C THR A 331 -3.56 44.81 -0.16
N LEU A 332 -4.71 44.59 0.50
CA LEU A 332 -5.36 43.27 0.52
C LEU A 332 -5.79 42.79 -0.88
N PHE A 333 -6.03 43.72 -1.80
CA PHE A 333 -6.32 43.42 -3.21
C PHE A 333 -5.09 42.87 -3.92
N GLU A 334 -3.93 43.52 -3.74
CA GLU A 334 -2.66 43.07 -4.29
C GLU A 334 -2.25 41.71 -3.71
N ILE A 335 -2.42 41.52 -2.39
CA ILE A 335 -2.18 40.22 -1.73
C ILE A 335 -3.08 39.14 -2.32
N ALA A 336 -4.37 39.43 -2.53
CA ALA A 336 -5.30 38.49 -3.16
C ALA A 336 -4.81 38.08 -4.56
N LYS A 337 -4.39 39.05 -5.38
CA LYS A 337 -3.83 38.81 -6.73
C LYS A 337 -2.55 37.97 -6.68
N ILE A 338 -1.62 38.26 -5.76
CA ILE A 338 -0.38 37.49 -5.58
C ILE A 338 -0.70 36.04 -5.21
N LEU A 339 -1.63 35.81 -4.28
CA LEU A 339 -2.07 34.46 -3.89
C LEU A 339 -2.90 33.75 -4.98
N GLY A 340 -3.32 34.48 -6.02
CA GLY A 340 -4.11 33.96 -7.14
C GLY A 340 -5.59 33.79 -6.79
N ARG A 341 -6.13 34.61 -5.89
CA ARG A 341 -7.55 34.60 -5.51
C ARG A 341 -8.37 35.43 -6.51
N LEU A 342 -9.63 35.04 -6.70
CA LEU A 342 -10.59 35.78 -7.51
C LEU A 342 -11.22 36.92 -6.73
N THR A 343 -11.42 36.73 -5.42
CA THR A 343 -12.02 37.74 -4.55
C THR A 343 -10.99 38.45 -3.65
N PRO A 344 -11.15 39.77 -3.41
CA PRO A 344 -10.30 40.49 -2.48
C PRO A 344 -10.42 39.95 -1.04
N ILE A 345 -9.32 39.98 -0.28
CA ILE A 345 -9.34 39.54 1.11
C ILE A 345 -10.11 40.56 1.96
N PRO A 346 -11.15 40.16 2.72
CA PRO A 346 -11.83 41.05 3.64
C PRO A 346 -10.89 41.50 4.77
N VAL A 347 -10.99 42.76 5.19
CA VAL A 347 -10.17 43.32 6.29
C VAL A 347 -10.27 42.48 7.57
N ALA A 348 -11.46 41.96 7.88
CA ALA A 348 -11.69 41.09 9.04
C ALA A 348 -10.89 39.76 8.97
N HIS A 349 -10.46 39.35 7.78
CA HIS A 349 -9.68 38.12 7.59
C HIS A 349 -8.17 38.36 7.57
N ALA A 350 -7.69 39.61 7.54
CA ALA A 350 -6.26 39.91 7.46
C ALA A 350 -5.45 39.24 8.60
N ALA A 351 -6.00 39.21 9.82
CA ALA A 351 -5.39 38.52 10.95
C ALA A 351 -5.28 36.99 10.76
N ARG A 352 -6.23 36.35 10.05
CA ARG A 352 -6.19 34.91 9.75
C ARG A 352 -5.03 34.56 8.82
N PHE A 353 -4.64 35.48 7.95
CA PHE A 353 -3.46 35.38 7.10
C PHE A 353 -2.17 35.83 7.82
N LYS A 354 -2.21 36.14 9.12
CA LYS A 354 -1.07 36.67 9.89
C LYS A 354 -0.40 37.88 9.23
N LEU A 355 -1.18 38.68 8.50
CA LEU A 355 -0.67 39.88 7.86
C LEU A 355 -0.42 40.94 8.92
N VAL A 356 0.72 41.61 8.82
CA VAL A 356 1.11 42.72 9.70
C VAL A 356 0.72 44.01 9.00
N ALA A 357 -0.21 44.75 9.59
CA ALA A 357 -0.70 45.99 9.01
C ALA A 357 0.25 47.14 9.37
N THR A 358 0.64 47.95 8.39
CA THR A 358 1.54 49.08 8.62
C THR A 358 0.74 50.30 9.09
N GLU A 359 1.44 51.36 9.49
CA GLU A 359 0.83 52.66 9.82
C GLU A 359 0.42 53.43 8.55
N GLU A 360 0.98 53.04 7.40
CA GLU A 360 0.76 53.67 6.11
C GLU A 360 -0.58 53.29 5.45
N LYS A 361 -1.06 54.20 4.62
CA LYS A 361 -2.31 54.10 3.88
C LYS A 361 -2.08 54.62 2.46
N THR A 362 -2.84 54.09 1.50
CA THR A 362 -2.84 54.61 0.13
C THR A 362 -4.24 55.05 -0.30
N ASN A 363 -4.28 56.14 -1.06
CA ASN A 363 -5.47 56.67 -1.72
C ASN A 363 -5.47 56.33 -3.22
N ASP A 364 -4.47 55.57 -3.69
CA ASP A 364 -4.38 55.15 -5.08
C ASP A 364 -5.49 54.13 -5.39
N MET A 365 -6.45 54.59 -6.20
CA MET A 365 -7.63 53.79 -6.57
C MET A 365 -7.25 52.57 -7.43
N SER A 366 -6.12 52.61 -8.14
CA SER A 366 -5.65 51.48 -8.94
C SER A 366 -5.20 50.31 -8.06
N ARG A 367 -4.74 50.59 -6.83
CA ARG A 367 -4.27 49.62 -5.85
C ARG A 367 -5.37 49.14 -4.89
N SER A 368 -6.54 49.80 -4.90
CA SER A 368 -7.63 49.54 -3.97
C SER A 368 -8.63 48.48 -4.44
N GLY A 369 -8.52 48.00 -5.70
CA GLY A 369 -9.42 46.99 -6.27
C GLY A 369 -10.87 47.47 -6.41
N CYS A 370 -11.06 48.74 -6.79
CA CYS A 370 -12.39 49.38 -6.90
C CYS A 370 -13.14 49.53 -5.57
N SER A 371 -12.42 49.61 -4.44
CA SER A 371 -13.02 49.95 -3.15
C SER A 371 -13.55 51.40 -3.17
N GLN A 372 -14.81 51.63 -2.82
CA GLN A 372 -15.40 52.98 -2.67
C GLN A 372 -14.83 53.77 -1.47
N ARG A 373 -13.83 53.23 -0.77
CA ARG A 373 -13.20 53.89 0.38
C ARG A 373 -12.19 54.92 -0.09
N GLN A 374 -12.15 56.06 0.59
CA GLN A 374 -11.21 57.14 0.32
C GLN A 374 -9.74 56.73 0.50
N TRP A 375 -9.48 55.72 1.35
CA TRP A 375 -8.15 55.19 1.62
C TRP A 375 -8.22 53.69 1.95
N VAL A 376 -7.14 52.95 1.66
CA VAL A 376 -6.96 51.55 2.05
C VAL A 376 -5.67 51.36 2.85
N ARG A 377 -5.70 50.43 3.81
CA ARG A 377 -4.57 50.12 4.68
C ARG A 377 -3.54 49.25 3.98
N LEU A 378 -2.27 49.49 4.27
CA LEU A 378 -1.16 48.72 3.74
C LEU A 378 -0.67 47.65 4.73
N TYR A 379 -0.04 46.62 4.20
CA TYR A 379 0.43 45.44 4.92
C TYR A 379 1.85 45.08 4.48
N ASP A 380 2.66 44.63 5.44
CA ASP A 380 4.06 44.30 5.21
C ASP A 380 4.21 43.10 4.26
N PHE A 381 5.02 43.29 3.21
CA PHE A 381 5.38 42.25 2.25
C PHE A 381 6.09 41.06 2.92
N ARG A 382 7.00 41.33 3.88
CA ARG A 382 7.78 40.27 4.53
C ARG A 382 6.90 39.35 5.37
N ALA A 383 5.86 39.88 6.00
CA ALA A 383 4.86 39.07 6.70
C ALA A 383 4.17 38.06 5.76
N LEU A 384 3.79 38.49 4.54
CA LEU A 384 3.20 37.60 3.53
C LEU A 384 4.23 36.57 3.02
N GLU A 385 5.44 37.01 2.67
CA GLU A 385 6.52 36.15 2.20
C GLU A 385 6.83 35.04 3.20
N ASN A 386 7.03 35.41 4.48
CA ASN A 386 7.27 34.46 5.55
C ASN A 386 6.10 33.49 5.75
N LEU A 387 4.86 33.97 5.65
CA LEU A 387 3.67 33.11 5.76
C LEU A 387 3.65 32.02 4.68
N VAL A 388 3.88 32.41 3.42
CA VAL A 388 3.79 31.47 2.29
C VAL A 388 4.97 30.51 2.28
N ILE A 389 6.18 31.01 2.52
CA ILE A 389 7.40 30.18 2.58
C ILE A 389 7.31 29.17 3.73
N ALA A 390 6.77 29.56 4.89
CA ALA A 390 6.58 28.65 6.02
C ALA A 390 5.59 27.50 5.74
N LYS A 391 4.80 27.56 4.65
CA LYS A 391 3.91 26.45 4.25
C LYS A 391 4.65 25.34 3.50
N LEU A 392 5.84 25.62 2.95
CA LEU A 392 6.69 24.64 2.29
C LEU A 392 7.37 23.77 3.36
N PRO A 393 7.40 22.43 3.19
CA PRO A 393 8.07 21.57 4.15
C PRO A 393 9.60 21.68 4.02
N GLU A 394 10.31 21.27 5.07
CA GLU A 394 11.78 21.24 5.09
C GLU A 394 12.40 20.33 4.02
N ILE A 395 11.68 19.29 3.57
CA ILE A 395 12.12 18.39 2.51
C ILE A 395 11.93 18.95 1.09
N PHE A 396 11.32 20.13 0.96
CA PHE A 396 11.13 20.79 -0.31
C PHE A 396 12.50 21.06 -0.99
N PRO A 397 12.65 20.85 -2.32
CA PRO A 397 11.60 20.60 -3.32
C PRO A 397 11.21 19.13 -3.54
N ILE A 398 11.73 18.20 -2.73
CA ILE A 398 11.48 16.76 -2.88
C ILE A 398 10.10 16.40 -2.31
N LEU A 399 9.29 15.69 -3.10
CA LEU A 399 8.00 15.14 -2.69
C LEU A 399 8.13 13.68 -2.24
N ASP A 400 8.87 12.89 -3.01
CA ASP A 400 9.09 11.47 -2.78
C ASP A 400 10.58 11.17 -2.83
N GLY A 401 11.15 10.81 -1.68
CA GLY A 401 12.58 10.48 -1.60
C GLY A 401 12.96 9.15 -2.23
N SER A 402 11.99 8.26 -2.48
CA SER A 402 12.26 6.95 -3.11
C SER A 402 12.47 7.05 -4.62
N THR A 403 11.78 7.99 -5.27
CA THR A 403 11.86 8.22 -6.73
C THR A 403 12.63 9.49 -7.08
N GLY A 404 12.86 10.37 -6.09
CA GLY A 404 13.41 11.71 -6.32
C GLY A 404 12.40 12.70 -6.91
N LEU A 405 11.11 12.34 -6.99
CA LEU A 405 10.06 13.18 -7.58
C LEU A 405 9.98 14.52 -6.85
N LYS A 406 10.03 15.61 -7.61
CA LYS A 406 9.95 16.97 -7.09
C LYS A 406 8.51 17.47 -7.10
N TRP A 407 8.22 18.47 -6.27
CA TRP A 407 6.88 19.06 -6.17
C TRP A 407 6.36 19.58 -7.52
N TYR A 408 7.17 20.29 -8.29
CA TYR A 408 6.75 20.84 -9.58
C TYR A 408 6.62 19.80 -10.71
N GLU A 409 7.06 18.57 -10.48
CA GLU A 409 6.94 17.44 -11.42
C GLU A 409 5.78 16.51 -11.06
N ALA A 410 5.13 16.71 -9.91
CA ALA A 410 4.10 15.80 -9.40
C ALA A 410 2.68 16.24 -9.79
N LEU A 411 1.85 15.27 -10.21
CA LEU A 411 0.48 15.49 -10.68
C LEU A 411 -0.43 16.08 -9.57
N PHE A 412 -0.30 15.59 -8.34
CA PHE A 412 -1.12 15.99 -7.19
C PHE A 412 -0.58 17.18 -6.39
N VAL A 413 0.34 17.97 -6.98
CA VAL A 413 0.62 19.32 -6.48
C VAL A 413 -0.44 20.26 -7.03
N LEU A 414 -1.35 20.64 -6.14
CA LEU A 414 -2.53 21.43 -6.44
C LEU A 414 -2.52 22.74 -5.64
N PRO A 415 -3.37 23.71 -6.01
CA PRO A 415 -3.57 24.92 -5.23
C PRO A 415 -3.98 24.69 -3.77
N GLU A 416 -3.54 25.58 -2.89
CA GLU A 416 -3.98 25.56 -1.50
C GLU A 416 -5.50 25.77 -1.39
N HIS A 417 -6.12 25.03 -0.46
CA HIS A 417 -7.56 24.96 -0.22
C HIS A 417 -8.40 24.32 -1.33
N VAL A 418 -7.80 23.68 -2.35
CA VAL A 418 -8.53 23.01 -3.43
C VAL A 418 -9.54 21.94 -2.96
N LEU A 419 -9.33 21.32 -1.80
CA LEU A 419 -10.25 20.34 -1.20
C LEU A 419 -11.26 20.97 -0.23
N SER A 420 -11.19 22.28 0.01
CA SER A 420 -12.08 22.95 0.96
C SER A 420 -13.38 23.36 0.28
N PRO A 421 -14.55 22.98 0.83
CA PRO A 421 -15.83 23.47 0.32
C PRO A 421 -16.15 24.91 0.79
N TRP A 422 -15.38 25.45 1.73
CA TRP A 422 -15.69 26.73 2.39
C TRP A 422 -14.68 27.83 2.12
N HIS A 423 -13.44 27.45 1.76
CA HIS A 423 -12.35 28.39 1.56
C HIS A 423 -12.08 28.52 0.07
N GLU A 424 -12.04 29.75 -0.41
CA GLU A 424 -11.56 30.03 -1.76
C GLU A 424 -10.09 29.63 -1.91
N THR A 425 -9.82 29.03 -3.06
CA THR A 425 -8.53 28.51 -3.51
C THR A 425 -7.47 29.61 -3.66
N ASN A 426 -6.27 29.36 -3.15
CA ASN A 426 -5.10 30.20 -3.44
C ASN A 426 -4.31 29.55 -4.58
N HIS A 427 -4.59 29.95 -5.83
CA HIS A 427 -4.07 29.30 -7.04
C HIS A 427 -2.53 29.30 -7.13
N ASN A 428 -1.86 30.31 -6.58
CA ASN A 428 -0.41 30.45 -6.66
C ASN A 428 0.33 29.90 -5.42
N VAL A 429 -0.37 29.25 -4.49
CA VAL A 429 0.23 28.63 -3.30
C VAL A 429 0.19 27.11 -3.44
N PRO A 430 1.32 26.44 -3.68
CA PRO A 430 1.33 25.00 -3.88
C PRO A 430 1.07 24.23 -2.59
N THR A 431 0.29 23.15 -2.69
CA THR A 431 0.14 22.17 -1.64
C THR A 431 0.10 20.75 -2.20
N VAL A 432 0.42 19.79 -1.33
CA VAL A 432 0.26 18.36 -1.59
C VAL A 432 -0.91 17.84 -0.77
N LEU A 433 -1.56 16.80 -1.28
CA LEU A 433 -2.65 16.11 -0.59
C LEU A 433 -2.13 14.85 0.11
N SER A 434 -2.78 14.47 1.20
CA SER A 434 -2.46 13.26 1.97
C SER A 434 -3.57 12.22 1.87
N THR A 435 -3.23 10.95 2.06
CA THR A 435 -4.19 9.84 2.11
C THR A 435 -5.29 10.09 3.15
N ASN A 436 -4.97 10.74 4.27
CA ASN A 436 -5.96 11.05 5.31
C ASN A 436 -6.95 12.10 4.83
N GLN A 437 -6.52 13.14 4.10
CA GLN A 437 -7.44 14.11 3.51
C GLN A 437 -8.39 13.46 2.52
N MET A 438 -7.90 12.52 1.70
CA MET A 438 -8.77 11.74 0.80
C MET A 438 -9.75 10.85 1.59
N ASN A 439 -9.27 10.12 2.61
CA ASN A 439 -10.14 9.31 3.47
C ASN A 439 -11.21 10.16 4.17
N HIS A 440 -10.90 11.38 4.60
CA HIS A 440 -11.88 12.29 5.18
C HIS A 440 -12.96 12.66 4.15
N GLN A 441 -12.56 13.04 2.93
CA GLN A 441 -13.55 13.32 1.87
C GLN A 441 -14.41 12.10 1.54
N LEU A 442 -13.84 10.90 1.62
CA LEU A 442 -14.51 9.61 1.35
C LEU A 442 -15.26 9.03 2.57
N GLY A 443 -15.62 9.83 3.57
CA GLY A 443 -16.52 9.40 4.64
C GLY A 443 -15.89 9.26 6.03
N ASN A 444 -14.56 9.19 6.13
CA ASN A 444 -13.86 9.09 7.43
C ASN A 444 -13.56 10.49 8.03
N ASN A 445 -14.56 11.38 8.01
CA ASN A 445 -14.42 12.76 8.49
C ASN A 445 -15.20 12.98 9.79
N PRO A 446 -14.54 13.34 10.90
CA PRO A 446 -15.23 13.65 12.17
C PRO A 446 -16.25 14.79 12.08
N SER A 447 -16.11 15.71 11.12
CA SER A 447 -17.01 16.86 10.93
C SER A 447 -18.25 16.55 10.08
N GLY A 448 -18.34 15.36 9.49
CA GLY A 448 -19.49 14.92 8.70
C GLY A 448 -19.63 15.54 7.31
N ASN A 449 -18.84 16.56 6.92
CA ASN A 449 -18.85 17.09 5.56
C ASN A 449 -17.92 16.28 4.64
N THR A 450 -18.52 15.38 3.88
CA THR A 450 -17.88 14.41 2.98
C THR A 450 -18.45 14.56 1.58
N ILE A 451 -17.83 13.91 0.59
CA ILE A 451 -18.38 13.90 -0.77
C ILE A 451 -19.79 13.29 -0.78
N PHE A 452 -20.03 12.23 -0.02
CA PHE A 452 -21.34 11.57 0.04
C PHE A 452 -22.42 12.47 0.64
N THR A 453 -22.14 13.08 1.79
CA THR A 453 -23.10 13.95 2.48
C THR A 453 -23.45 15.21 1.68
N ARG A 454 -22.49 15.76 0.91
CA ARG A 454 -22.75 16.92 0.03
C ARG A 454 -23.73 16.60 -1.08
N HIS A 455 -23.76 15.35 -1.53
CA HIS A 455 -24.60 14.85 -2.61
C HIS A 455 -25.80 14.04 -2.11
N GLY A 456 -26.11 14.10 -0.82
CA GLY A 456 -27.25 13.39 -0.23
C GLY A 456 -27.18 11.86 -0.33
N LYS A 457 -25.98 11.28 -0.49
CA LYS A 457 -25.78 9.84 -0.61
C LYS A 457 -25.64 9.21 0.78
N ALA A 458 -26.42 8.16 1.01
CA ALA A 458 -26.44 7.38 2.23
C ALA A 458 -26.68 5.90 1.90
N GLN A 459 -26.35 5.02 2.84
CA GLN A 459 -26.65 3.61 2.70
C GLN A 459 -28.16 3.34 2.80
N ARG A 460 -28.61 2.16 2.38
CA ARG A 460 -30.04 1.77 2.38
C ARG A 460 -30.67 1.81 3.78
N ASP A 461 -29.87 1.60 4.82
CA ASP A 461 -30.27 1.68 6.23
C ASP A 461 -30.23 3.10 6.80
N GLY A 462 -29.91 4.11 5.98
CA GLY A 462 -29.77 5.51 6.37
C GLY A 462 -28.43 5.84 7.02
N SER A 463 -27.51 4.88 7.17
CA SER A 463 -26.19 5.13 7.74
C SER A 463 -25.27 5.90 6.78
N PRO A 464 -24.29 6.67 7.30
CA PRO A 464 -23.34 7.38 6.46
C PRO A 464 -22.55 6.43 5.55
N THR A 465 -22.38 6.83 4.28
CA THR A 465 -21.52 6.10 3.35
C THR A 465 -20.05 6.46 3.61
N ALA A 466 -19.19 5.45 3.71
CA ALA A 466 -17.77 5.65 3.90
C ALA A 466 -16.95 4.56 3.21
N ILE A 467 -15.86 4.98 2.57
CA ILE A 467 -14.87 4.11 1.97
C ILE A 467 -13.47 4.68 2.24
N THR A 468 -12.52 3.81 2.54
CA THR A 468 -11.12 4.25 2.63
C THR A 468 -10.43 4.09 1.28
N THR A 469 -9.36 4.86 1.05
CA THR A 469 -8.46 4.69 -0.10
C THR A 469 -7.94 3.25 -0.26
N HIS A 470 -7.86 2.47 0.82
CA HIS A 470 -7.52 1.05 0.76
C HIS A 470 -8.65 0.19 0.19
N GLY A 471 -9.92 0.60 0.36
CA GLY A 471 -11.11 -0.12 -0.11
C GLY A 471 -11.09 -0.38 -1.62
N PHE A 472 -10.71 0.61 -2.43
CA PHE A 472 -10.57 0.44 -3.89
C PHE A 472 -9.56 -0.63 -4.27
N ARG A 473 -8.40 -0.64 -3.58
CA ARG A 473 -7.38 -1.66 -3.80
C ARG A 473 -7.86 -3.06 -3.38
N HIS A 474 -8.62 -3.16 -2.29
CA HIS A 474 -9.24 -4.42 -1.88
C HIS A 474 -10.20 -4.90 -2.97
N LEU A 475 -11.12 -4.05 -3.41
CA LEU A 475 -12.07 -4.34 -4.49
C LEU A 475 -11.37 -4.86 -5.76
N LEU A 476 -10.34 -4.17 -6.25
CA LEU A 476 -9.66 -4.59 -7.48
C LEU A 476 -8.90 -5.93 -7.33
N ASN A 477 -8.25 -6.18 -6.19
CA ASN A 477 -7.59 -7.47 -5.96
C ASN A 477 -8.62 -8.60 -5.87
N THR A 478 -9.72 -8.34 -5.18
CA THR A 478 -10.85 -9.26 -5.07
C THR A 478 -11.44 -9.61 -6.44
N LEU A 479 -11.66 -8.62 -7.31
CA LEU A 479 -12.14 -8.83 -8.68
C LEU A 479 -11.13 -9.63 -9.52
N ALA A 480 -9.83 -9.44 -9.30
CA ALA A 480 -8.79 -10.22 -9.95
C ALA A 480 -8.77 -11.69 -9.48
N GLN A 481 -8.94 -11.92 -8.17
CA GLN A 481 -9.01 -13.27 -7.59
C GLN A 481 -10.26 -14.03 -8.04
N SER A 482 -11.41 -13.36 -8.16
CA SER A 482 -12.64 -13.99 -8.64
C SER A 482 -12.55 -14.45 -10.10
N LYS A 483 -11.59 -13.92 -10.87
CA LYS A 483 -11.24 -14.37 -12.22
C LYS A 483 -10.07 -15.36 -12.26
N HIS A 484 -9.72 -15.97 -11.13
CA HIS A 484 -8.65 -16.98 -10.99
C HIS A 484 -7.26 -16.52 -11.48
N LEU A 485 -6.96 -15.21 -11.46
CA LEU A 485 -5.61 -14.71 -11.70
C LEU A 485 -4.68 -15.21 -10.59
N SER A 486 -3.47 -15.67 -10.95
CA SER A 486 -2.55 -16.22 -9.96
C SER A 486 -2.13 -15.16 -8.94
N GLU A 487 -1.95 -15.54 -7.68
CA GLU A 487 -1.48 -14.65 -6.62
C GLU A 487 -0.17 -13.93 -6.97
N SER A 488 0.72 -14.57 -7.73
CA SER A 488 1.92 -13.93 -8.30
C SER A 488 1.61 -12.79 -9.28
N LEU A 489 0.63 -12.96 -10.17
CA LEU A 489 0.21 -11.96 -11.14
C LEU A 489 -0.52 -10.80 -10.45
N ILE A 490 -1.35 -11.12 -9.45
CA ILE A 490 -1.99 -10.12 -8.59
C ILE A 490 -0.92 -9.33 -7.85
N ALA A 491 0.08 -9.98 -7.26
CA ALA A 491 1.18 -9.31 -6.56
C ALA A 491 1.96 -8.37 -7.49
N PHE A 492 2.26 -8.83 -8.71
CA PHE A 492 2.93 -8.05 -9.75
C PHE A 492 2.09 -6.81 -10.16
N TRP A 493 0.84 -7.01 -10.56
CA TRP A 493 -0.10 -5.93 -10.93
C TRP A 493 -0.33 -4.93 -9.78
N SER A 494 -0.30 -5.43 -8.54
CA SER A 494 -0.38 -4.66 -7.30
C SER A 494 0.91 -3.91 -6.89
N GLY A 495 2.02 -4.09 -7.61
CA GLY A 495 3.33 -3.50 -7.29
C GLY A 495 3.98 -4.06 -6.01
N ARG A 496 3.78 -5.34 -5.69
CA ARG A 496 4.31 -6.00 -4.47
C ARG A 496 5.59 -6.77 -4.77
N LYS A 497 6.54 -6.73 -3.82
CA LYS A 497 7.81 -7.48 -3.88
C LYS A 497 7.65 -8.99 -3.56
N SER A 498 6.58 -9.39 -2.87
CA SER A 498 6.35 -10.78 -2.46
C SER A 498 4.86 -11.12 -2.38
N VAL A 499 4.51 -12.35 -2.78
CA VAL A 499 3.16 -12.92 -2.72
C VAL A 499 2.63 -13.03 -1.29
N LYS A 500 3.49 -13.17 -0.27
CA LYS A 500 3.07 -13.14 1.15
C LYS A 500 2.36 -11.85 1.54
N GLN A 501 2.54 -10.78 0.77
CA GLN A 501 1.81 -9.51 0.96
C GLN A 501 0.36 -9.57 0.43
N ASN A 502 -0.04 -10.65 -0.23
CA ASN A 502 -1.39 -10.88 -0.73
C ASN A 502 -2.28 -11.61 0.27
N GLU A 503 -1.71 -12.33 1.25
CA GLU A 503 -2.45 -13.09 2.29
C GLU A 503 -3.40 -12.22 3.13
N TRP A 504 -3.29 -10.89 3.06
CA TRP A 504 -4.19 -9.92 3.69
C TRP A 504 -5.42 -9.53 2.82
N TYR A 505 -5.57 -10.13 1.65
CA TYR A 505 -6.47 -9.66 0.58
C TYR A 505 -7.42 -10.74 0.04
N ASP A 506 -7.67 -11.82 0.78
CA ASP A 506 -8.65 -12.83 0.41
C ASP A 506 -10.04 -12.46 0.95
N HIS A 507 -10.78 -11.69 0.15
CA HIS A 507 -12.15 -11.32 0.46
C HIS A 507 -12.94 -11.34 -0.84
N VAL A 508 -13.70 -12.40 -1.12
CA VAL A 508 -14.61 -12.48 -2.27
C VAL A 508 -16.02 -12.09 -1.81
N PRO A 509 -16.54 -10.89 -2.14
CA PRO A 509 -17.96 -10.60 -2.19
C PRO A 509 -18.42 -10.82 -3.63
N GLN A 510 -19.06 -11.94 -3.89
CA GLN A 510 -19.74 -12.15 -5.18
C GLN A 510 -20.89 -11.13 -5.38
N GLU A 511 -21.32 -10.40 -4.34
CA GLU A 511 -22.29 -9.31 -4.40
C GLU A 511 -21.96 -8.24 -5.45
N ALA A 512 -20.67 -7.89 -5.58
CA ALA A 512 -20.27 -6.80 -6.48
C ALA A 512 -20.30 -7.17 -7.96
N PHE A 513 -20.13 -8.46 -8.24
CA PHE A 513 -20.21 -9.05 -9.57
C PHE A 513 -21.66 -9.14 -10.05
N ILE A 514 -22.54 -9.47 -9.13
CA ILE A 514 -23.94 -9.75 -9.39
C ILE A 514 -24.70 -8.49 -9.77
N GLU A 515 -24.49 -7.38 -9.04
CA GLU A 515 -25.18 -6.12 -9.34
C GLU A 515 -24.78 -5.51 -10.69
N ALA A 516 -23.54 -5.74 -11.15
CA ALA A 516 -23.08 -5.32 -12.48
C ALA A 516 -23.65 -6.19 -13.60
N TYR A 517 -23.75 -7.51 -13.39
CA TYR A 517 -24.30 -8.45 -14.38
C TYR A 517 -25.82 -8.33 -14.54
N LEU A 518 -26.55 -8.16 -13.43
CA LEU A 518 -28.01 -7.97 -13.41
C LEU A 518 -28.48 -6.75 -14.19
N LYS A 519 -27.64 -5.71 -14.30
CA LYS A 519 -27.96 -4.49 -15.06
C LYS A 519 -27.59 -4.57 -16.54
N LEU A 520 -26.91 -5.64 -16.99
CA LEU A 520 -26.33 -5.75 -18.34
C LEU A 520 -26.74 -7.00 -19.14
N GLY A 521 -27.46 -7.98 -18.57
CA GLY A 521 -27.77 -9.24 -19.26
C GLY A 521 -29.26 -9.50 -19.49
N ASP A 522 -29.65 -9.65 -20.77
CA ASP A 522 -30.96 -10.18 -21.17
C ASP A 522 -31.00 -11.72 -21.12
N ASN A 523 -32.08 -12.25 -20.52
CA ASN A 523 -32.67 -13.61 -20.60
C ASN A 523 -31.77 -14.83 -20.94
N VAL A 524 -31.46 -15.65 -19.92
CA VAL A 524 -31.20 -17.09 -20.09
C VAL A 524 -32.01 -17.89 -19.06
N GLY A 525 -33.18 -18.39 -19.46
CA GLY A 525 -34.02 -19.26 -18.64
C GLY A 525 -34.15 -20.66 -19.24
N GLY A 526 -34.00 -21.71 -18.40
CA GLY A 526 -34.58 -23.03 -18.67
C GLY A 526 -33.66 -24.26 -18.76
N ILE A 527 -32.43 -24.27 -18.22
CA ILE A 527 -31.53 -25.45 -18.32
C ILE A 527 -31.35 -26.13 -16.95
N ALA A 528 -31.55 -27.44 -16.88
CA ALA A 528 -31.33 -28.23 -15.66
C ALA A 528 -29.83 -28.38 -15.32
N SER A 529 -29.46 -28.18 -14.04
CA SER A 529 -28.09 -28.20 -13.55
C SER A 529 -27.86 -29.35 -12.55
N GLY A 530 -26.68 -29.99 -12.60
CA GLY A 530 -26.33 -31.11 -11.71
C GLY A 530 -25.85 -30.64 -10.34
N GLU A 531 -25.74 -31.54 -9.34
CA GLU A 531 -25.49 -31.21 -7.92
C GLU A 531 -24.40 -30.15 -7.69
N ALA A 532 -23.20 -30.30 -8.25
CA ALA A 532 -22.11 -29.33 -8.04
C ALA A 532 -22.35 -27.96 -8.70
N LEU A 533 -23.13 -27.91 -9.79
CA LEU A 533 -23.54 -26.67 -10.44
C LEU A 533 -24.74 -26.05 -9.70
N SER A 534 -25.67 -26.89 -9.22
CA SER A 534 -26.80 -26.50 -8.39
C SER A 534 -26.36 -26.01 -7.01
N GLU A 535 -25.32 -26.58 -6.39
CA GLU A 535 -24.73 -26.07 -5.14
C GLU A 535 -24.05 -24.71 -5.36
N LYS A 536 -23.43 -24.49 -6.52
CA LYS A 536 -22.91 -23.17 -6.90
C LYS A 536 -24.04 -22.17 -7.12
N ILE A 537 -25.11 -22.55 -7.82
CA ILE A 537 -26.30 -21.73 -8.08
C ILE A 537 -27.05 -21.42 -6.78
N GLN A 538 -27.36 -22.42 -5.95
CA GLN A 538 -27.96 -22.24 -4.62
C GLN A 538 -27.05 -21.47 -3.69
N GLY A 539 -25.73 -21.68 -3.80
CA GLY A 539 -24.72 -20.86 -3.17
C GLY A 539 -24.91 -19.39 -3.50
N LEU A 540 -24.98 -19.05 -4.79
CA LEU A 540 -25.18 -17.69 -5.31
C LEU A 540 -26.54 -17.09 -4.92
N ILE A 541 -27.62 -17.89 -4.95
CA ILE A 541 -28.96 -17.49 -4.50
C ILE A 541 -28.95 -17.16 -3.01
N ALA A 542 -28.39 -18.04 -2.18
CA ALA A 542 -28.38 -17.91 -0.74
C ALA A 542 -27.45 -16.77 -0.25
N SER A 543 -26.31 -16.55 -0.91
CA SER A 543 -25.37 -15.50 -0.51
C SER A 543 -25.68 -14.12 -1.09
N HIS A 544 -26.48 -14.02 -2.17
CA HIS A 544 -26.68 -12.75 -2.87
C HIS A 544 -28.13 -12.40 -3.22
N GLY A 545 -29.11 -13.20 -2.78
CA GLY A 545 -30.53 -12.91 -2.96
C GLY A 545 -30.99 -12.91 -4.41
N LEU A 546 -30.29 -13.65 -5.27
CA LEU A 546 -30.61 -13.78 -6.70
C LEU A 546 -31.84 -14.64 -6.94
N THR A 547 -32.54 -14.38 -8.05
CA THR A 547 -33.45 -15.38 -8.62
C THR A 547 -32.65 -16.50 -9.28
N GLU A 548 -33.26 -17.68 -9.40
CA GLU A 548 -32.62 -18.85 -10.01
C GLU A 548 -32.16 -18.59 -11.46
N GLN A 549 -32.93 -17.80 -12.22
CA GLN A 549 -32.58 -17.41 -13.59
C GLN A 549 -31.36 -16.49 -13.65
N GLU A 550 -31.25 -15.53 -12.74
CA GLU A 550 -30.13 -14.59 -12.70
C GLU A 550 -28.82 -15.28 -12.26
N ALA A 551 -28.89 -16.14 -11.24
CA ALA A 551 -27.75 -16.94 -10.81
C ALA A 551 -27.25 -17.89 -11.92
N MET A 552 -28.19 -18.45 -12.68
CA MET A 552 -27.88 -19.30 -13.82
C MET A 552 -27.27 -18.51 -14.99
N GLY A 553 -27.75 -17.31 -15.30
CA GLY A 553 -27.20 -16.44 -16.34
C GLY A 553 -25.75 -16.01 -16.07
N VAL A 554 -25.42 -15.67 -14.81
CA VAL A 554 -24.05 -15.33 -14.39
C VAL A 554 -23.09 -16.50 -14.54
N GLU A 555 -23.53 -17.71 -14.20
CA GLU A 555 -22.70 -18.91 -14.28
C GLU A 555 -22.56 -19.44 -15.72
N LEU A 556 -23.51 -19.16 -16.62
CA LEU A 556 -23.52 -19.69 -18.00
C LEU A 556 -23.07 -18.70 -19.09
N GLY A 557 -22.82 -17.42 -18.79
CA GLY A 557 -22.67 -16.32 -19.77
C GLY A 557 -21.98 -16.62 -21.11
N ALA A 558 -20.73 -17.12 -21.11
CA ALA A 558 -19.96 -17.40 -22.34
C ALA A 558 -19.62 -18.89 -22.47
N ILE A 559 -20.47 -19.68 -23.15
CA ILE A 559 -20.21 -21.10 -23.40
C ILE A 559 -19.56 -21.29 -24.78
N SER A 560 -18.32 -21.78 -24.77
CA SER A 560 -17.64 -22.30 -25.96
C SER A 560 -17.75 -23.82 -26.03
N VAL A 561 -18.11 -24.35 -27.20
CA VAL A 561 -18.09 -25.81 -27.44
C VAL A 561 -16.65 -26.23 -27.74
N THR A 562 -16.13 -27.20 -26.98
CA THR A 562 -14.78 -27.76 -27.15
C THR A 562 -14.86 -29.25 -27.45
N ARG A 563 -13.73 -29.85 -27.84
CA ARG A 563 -13.64 -31.31 -28.01
C ARG A 563 -13.96 -32.07 -26.71
N PHE A 564 -13.53 -31.54 -25.57
CA PHE A 564 -13.63 -32.21 -24.28
C PHE A 564 -14.98 -32.02 -23.59
N GLY A 565 -15.81 -31.12 -24.10
CA GLY A 565 -17.07 -30.71 -23.48
C GLY A 565 -17.37 -29.24 -23.77
N LEU A 566 -18.09 -28.59 -22.88
CA LEU A 566 -18.36 -27.16 -22.90
C LEU A 566 -17.35 -26.43 -22.01
N CYS A 567 -16.98 -25.21 -22.39
CA CYS A 567 -16.05 -24.37 -21.65
C CYS A 567 -16.71 -23.02 -21.37
N LYS A 568 -16.80 -22.66 -20.09
CA LYS A 568 -17.36 -21.39 -19.63
C LYS A 568 -16.33 -20.24 -19.60
N HIS A 569 -15.11 -20.50 -20.09
CA HIS A 569 -14.03 -19.54 -20.07
C HIS A 569 -14.29 -18.42 -21.06
N ASP A 570 -14.12 -17.17 -20.60
CA ASP A 570 -14.25 -16.00 -21.46
C ASP A 570 -12.95 -15.73 -22.22
N TYR A 571 -12.87 -16.32 -23.42
CA TYR A 571 -11.73 -16.16 -24.32
C TYR A 571 -11.56 -14.73 -24.85
N ALA A 572 -12.54 -13.83 -24.68
CA ALA A 572 -12.40 -12.42 -25.03
C ALA A 572 -11.51 -11.67 -24.01
N LEU A 573 -11.42 -12.17 -22.77
CA LEU A 573 -10.64 -11.55 -21.71
C LEU A 573 -9.23 -12.15 -21.59
N THR A 574 -9.12 -13.48 -21.64
CA THR A 574 -7.83 -14.17 -21.49
C THR A 574 -7.78 -15.47 -22.30
N PRO A 575 -6.61 -15.87 -22.83
CA PRO A 575 -6.39 -17.24 -23.29
C PRO A 575 -6.55 -18.25 -22.15
N CYS A 576 -6.87 -19.52 -22.48
CA CYS A 576 -7.05 -20.58 -21.49
C CYS A 576 -5.83 -20.70 -20.55
N PRO A 577 -5.98 -20.46 -19.23
CA PRO A 577 -4.87 -20.46 -18.29
C PRO A 577 -4.32 -21.86 -17.96
N LEU A 578 -5.03 -22.91 -18.41
CA LEU A 578 -4.76 -24.32 -18.13
C LEU A 578 -4.30 -25.10 -19.38
N ASP A 579 -3.98 -24.43 -20.48
CA ASP A 579 -3.54 -25.06 -21.74
C ASP A 579 -4.41 -26.26 -22.17
N LYS A 580 -5.73 -26.15 -21.99
CA LYS A 580 -6.73 -27.20 -22.29
C LYS A 580 -6.64 -28.47 -21.42
N ASP A 581 -6.10 -28.40 -20.20
CA ASP A 581 -6.30 -29.44 -19.17
C ASP A 581 -7.74 -29.38 -18.62
N CYS A 582 -8.72 -29.65 -19.49
CA CYS A 582 -10.14 -29.52 -19.20
C CYS A 582 -10.59 -30.44 -18.05
N SER A 583 -9.99 -31.63 -17.92
CA SER A 583 -10.26 -32.54 -16.78
C SER A 583 -10.08 -31.86 -15.43
N ASN A 584 -9.06 -31.02 -15.31
CA ASN A 584 -8.70 -30.30 -14.07
C ASN A 584 -9.32 -28.89 -13.99
N CYS A 585 -10.13 -28.50 -14.98
CA CYS A 585 -10.71 -27.16 -15.06
C CYS A 585 -12.09 -27.13 -14.41
N SER A 586 -12.32 -26.20 -13.47
CA SER A 586 -13.64 -25.97 -12.86
C SER A 586 -14.62 -25.21 -13.76
N GLU A 587 -14.16 -24.72 -14.91
CA GLU A 587 -14.98 -24.07 -15.95
C GLU A 587 -15.39 -25.05 -17.06
N HIS A 588 -14.89 -26.28 -17.00
CA HIS A 588 -15.26 -27.35 -17.91
C HIS A 588 -16.60 -27.96 -17.49
N VAL A 589 -17.50 -28.08 -18.46
CA VAL A 589 -18.85 -28.60 -18.28
C VAL A 589 -19.08 -29.74 -19.25
N PHE A 590 -19.72 -30.80 -18.79
CA PHE A 590 -20.21 -31.88 -19.64
C PHE A 590 -21.72 -32.06 -19.43
N VAL A 591 -22.38 -32.55 -20.47
CA VAL A 591 -23.84 -32.72 -20.49
C VAL A 591 -24.15 -34.20 -20.42
N LYS A 592 -24.91 -34.62 -19.41
CA LYS A 592 -25.38 -36.01 -19.29
C LYS A 592 -26.26 -36.38 -20.49
N GLY A 593 -26.03 -37.55 -21.08
CA GLY A 593 -26.74 -38.02 -22.26
C GLY A 593 -26.16 -37.58 -23.60
N ASP A 594 -25.26 -36.61 -23.60
CA ASP A 594 -24.55 -36.24 -24.82
C ASP A 594 -23.54 -37.33 -25.18
N LYS A 595 -23.89 -38.09 -26.23
CA LYS A 595 -23.06 -39.19 -26.75
C LYS A 595 -21.65 -38.75 -27.13
N ARG A 596 -21.41 -37.46 -27.44
CA ARG A 596 -20.08 -36.94 -27.77
C ARG A 596 -19.23 -36.80 -26.51
N HIS A 597 -19.81 -36.22 -25.45
CA HIS A 597 -19.14 -36.09 -24.15
C HIS A 597 -18.82 -37.46 -23.54
N GLN A 598 -19.78 -38.40 -23.62
CA GLN A 598 -19.60 -39.76 -23.13
C GLN A 598 -18.42 -40.45 -23.84
N LYS A 599 -18.41 -40.43 -25.18
CA LYS A 599 -17.35 -41.04 -25.97
C LYS A 599 -15.98 -40.40 -25.71
N GLU A 600 -15.92 -39.09 -25.57
CA GLU A 600 -14.67 -38.41 -25.28
C GLU A 600 -14.17 -38.73 -23.87
N ALA A 601 -15.05 -38.79 -22.86
CA ALA A 601 -14.68 -39.20 -21.51
C ALA A 601 -14.17 -40.65 -21.46
N GLU A 602 -14.82 -41.59 -22.17
CA GLU A 602 -14.38 -42.98 -22.31
C GLU A 602 -13.00 -43.07 -22.99
N PHE A 603 -12.81 -42.28 -24.05
CA PHE A 603 -11.54 -42.21 -24.78
C PHE A 603 -10.40 -41.66 -23.92
N GLN A 604 -10.62 -40.52 -23.23
CA GLN A 604 -9.63 -39.90 -22.37
C GLN A 604 -9.28 -40.79 -21.17
N HIS A 605 -10.28 -41.36 -20.50
CA HIS A 605 -10.06 -42.34 -19.44
C HIS A 605 -9.22 -43.53 -19.94
N GLY A 606 -9.57 -44.09 -21.11
CA GLY A 606 -8.85 -45.23 -21.69
C GLY A 606 -7.39 -44.95 -22.03
N ILE A 607 -7.08 -43.75 -22.57
CA ILE A 607 -5.70 -43.33 -22.84
C ILE A 607 -4.92 -43.17 -21.54
N HIS A 608 -5.48 -42.45 -20.56
CA HIS A 608 -4.78 -42.23 -19.30
C HIS A 608 -4.60 -43.51 -18.49
N ALA A 609 -5.58 -44.43 -18.50
CA ALA A 609 -5.45 -45.74 -17.86
C ALA A 609 -4.32 -46.58 -18.45
N LYS A 610 -4.17 -46.59 -19.78
CA LYS A 610 -3.03 -47.25 -20.46
C LYS A 610 -1.69 -46.59 -20.08
N ALA A 611 -1.65 -45.25 -20.05
CA ALA A 611 -0.46 -44.51 -19.69
C ALA A 611 -0.04 -44.76 -18.23
N VAL A 612 -1.00 -44.78 -17.30
CA VAL A 612 -0.77 -45.11 -15.88
C VAL A 612 -0.27 -46.55 -15.76
N ALA A 613 -0.92 -47.53 -16.40
CA ALA A 613 -0.47 -48.92 -16.35
C ALA A 613 0.97 -49.09 -16.87
N ALA A 614 1.29 -48.48 -18.02
CA ALA A 614 2.64 -48.51 -18.58
C ALA A 614 3.67 -47.86 -17.66
N ALA A 615 3.34 -46.69 -17.08
CA ALA A 615 4.23 -45.98 -16.18
C ALA A 615 4.43 -46.71 -14.83
N THR A 616 3.41 -47.43 -14.33
CA THR A 616 3.54 -48.30 -13.15
C THR A 616 4.50 -49.44 -13.39
N VAL A 617 4.44 -50.08 -14.56
CA VAL A 617 5.38 -51.15 -14.94
C VAL A 617 6.80 -50.60 -15.10
N ALA A 618 6.96 -49.45 -15.76
CA ALA A 618 8.25 -48.78 -15.94
C ALA A 618 8.87 -48.36 -14.59
N LEU A 619 8.05 -47.86 -13.64
CA LEU A 619 8.50 -47.52 -12.30
C LEU A 619 8.98 -48.76 -11.53
N ALA A 620 8.26 -49.88 -11.62
CA ALA A 620 8.66 -51.13 -10.99
C ALA A 620 9.98 -51.70 -11.56
N LYS A 621 10.31 -51.37 -12.81
CA LYS A 621 11.58 -51.72 -13.47
C LYS A 621 12.71 -50.74 -13.18
N GLY A 622 12.46 -49.66 -12.43
CA GLY A 622 13.44 -48.63 -12.13
C GLY A 622 13.75 -47.69 -13.30
N GLU A 623 12.86 -47.60 -14.29
CA GLU A 623 13.07 -46.71 -15.45
C GLU A 623 12.97 -45.23 -15.04
N ALA A 624 13.99 -44.45 -15.41
CA ALA A 624 14.08 -43.04 -15.07
C ALA A 624 12.91 -42.24 -15.68
N GLY A 625 12.26 -41.40 -14.86
CA GLY A 625 11.14 -40.54 -15.28
C GLY A 625 9.74 -41.17 -15.15
N ALA A 626 9.62 -42.47 -14.91
CA ALA A 626 8.32 -43.15 -14.76
C ALA A 626 7.48 -42.60 -13.59
N ALA A 627 8.12 -42.25 -12.47
CA ALA A 627 7.45 -41.63 -11.32
C ALA A 627 6.77 -40.29 -11.67
N ARG A 628 7.40 -39.49 -12.53
CA ARG A 628 6.86 -38.19 -12.97
C ARG A 628 5.66 -38.38 -13.91
N TRP A 629 5.75 -39.37 -14.80
CA TRP A 629 4.65 -39.77 -15.68
C TRP A 629 3.40 -40.22 -14.91
N LEU A 630 3.60 -41.00 -13.84
CA LEU A 630 2.51 -41.40 -12.93
C LEU A 630 1.88 -40.19 -12.24
N LYS A 631 2.70 -39.32 -11.63
CA LYS A 631 2.25 -38.11 -10.93
C LYS A 631 1.38 -37.20 -11.81
N GLN A 632 1.60 -37.19 -13.13
CA GLN A 632 0.83 -36.38 -14.07
C GLN A 632 -0.44 -37.07 -14.58
N ASN A 633 -0.39 -38.37 -14.89
CA ASN A 633 -1.48 -39.06 -15.59
C ASN A 633 -2.50 -39.71 -14.65
N GLN A 634 -2.07 -40.11 -13.44
CA GLN A 634 -2.96 -40.77 -12.49
C GLN A 634 -4.12 -39.85 -12.04
N PRO A 635 -3.89 -38.58 -11.64
CA PRO A 635 -4.99 -37.69 -11.27
C PRO A 635 -5.94 -37.39 -12.44
N ARG A 636 -5.43 -37.33 -13.69
CA ARG A 636 -6.26 -37.13 -14.89
C ARG A 636 -7.16 -38.33 -15.14
N MET A 637 -6.61 -39.54 -15.01
CA MET A 637 -7.38 -40.79 -15.13
C MET A 637 -8.53 -40.81 -14.11
N GLU A 638 -8.22 -40.56 -12.83
CA GLU A 638 -9.20 -40.56 -11.75
C GLU A 638 -10.32 -39.53 -11.98
N ARG A 639 -9.98 -38.35 -12.51
CA ARG A 639 -10.99 -37.33 -12.82
C ARG A 639 -11.86 -37.67 -14.01
N TRP A 640 -11.31 -38.27 -15.07
CA TRP A 640 -12.14 -38.78 -16.17
C TRP A 640 -13.01 -39.97 -15.74
N ALA A 641 -12.54 -40.80 -14.80
CA ALA A 641 -13.36 -41.83 -14.19
C ALA A 641 -14.56 -41.21 -13.43
N LEU A 642 -14.33 -40.11 -12.71
CA LEU A 642 -15.40 -39.37 -12.02
C LEU A 642 -16.40 -38.74 -13.01
N VAL A 643 -15.94 -38.24 -14.16
CA VAL A 643 -16.85 -37.79 -15.25
C VAL A 643 -17.74 -38.96 -15.67
N LEU A 644 -17.16 -40.13 -15.96
CA LEU A 644 -17.91 -41.31 -16.39
C LEU A 644 -18.87 -41.82 -15.32
N GLU A 645 -18.48 -41.79 -14.05
CA GLU A 645 -19.34 -42.11 -12.92
C GLU A 645 -20.60 -41.23 -12.94
N LYS A 646 -20.42 -39.91 -13.03
CA LYS A 646 -21.53 -38.95 -13.08
C LYS A 646 -22.36 -39.07 -14.36
N MET A 647 -21.76 -39.41 -15.50
CA MET A 647 -22.52 -39.62 -16.73
C MET A 647 -23.36 -40.89 -16.70
N ASN A 648 -22.89 -41.95 -16.02
CA ASN A 648 -23.58 -43.23 -15.90
C ASN A 648 -24.50 -43.34 -14.67
N ASP A 649 -24.46 -42.37 -13.75
CA ASP A 649 -25.28 -42.34 -12.54
C ASP A 649 -26.77 -42.18 -12.89
N PRO A 650 -27.63 -43.20 -12.72
CA PRO A 650 -29.03 -43.16 -13.14
C PRO A 650 -29.88 -42.14 -12.36
N SER A 651 -29.39 -41.58 -11.24
CA SER A 651 -30.10 -40.57 -10.46
C SER A 651 -30.07 -39.17 -11.09
N ILE A 652 -29.11 -38.90 -11.98
CA ILE A 652 -28.97 -37.60 -12.64
C ILE A 652 -29.84 -37.58 -13.92
N PRO A 653 -30.71 -36.58 -14.15
CA PRO A 653 -31.51 -36.53 -15.37
C PRO A 653 -30.68 -36.33 -16.65
N GLU A 654 -31.16 -36.86 -17.77
CA GLU A 654 -30.58 -36.59 -19.10
C GLU A 654 -30.65 -35.10 -19.46
N GLY A 655 -29.63 -34.58 -20.14
CA GLY A 655 -29.51 -33.15 -20.49
C GLY A 655 -28.95 -32.26 -19.37
N THR A 656 -28.66 -32.81 -18.20
CA THR A 656 -28.10 -32.06 -17.07
C THR A 656 -26.66 -31.62 -17.35
N MET A 657 -26.37 -30.32 -17.14
CA MET A 657 -25.00 -29.80 -17.16
C MET A 657 -24.27 -30.09 -15.84
N ILE A 658 -23.09 -30.70 -15.91
CA ILE A 658 -22.30 -31.14 -14.76
C ILE A 658 -20.89 -30.54 -14.84
N THR A 659 -20.35 -30.12 -13.70
CA THR A 659 -18.97 -29.64 -13.51
C THR A 659 -18.34 -30.44 -12.38
N LEU A 660 -17.05 -30.79 -12.50
CA LEU A 660 -16.31 -31.43 -11.41
C LEU A 660 -15.84 -30.40 -10.35
N PRO A 661 -15.64 -30.82 -9.09
CA PRO A 661 -15.00 -29.98 -8.09
C PRO A 661 -13.56 -29.60 -8.50
N PRO A 662 -13.06 -28.42 -8.06
CA PRO A 662 -11.71 -27.98 -8.37
C PRO A 662 -10.66 -28.97 -7.82
N PRO A 663 -9.53 -29.19 -8.51
CA PRO A 663 -8.44 -30.02 -8.00
C PRO A 663 -7.71 -29.35 -6.83
N GLU A 664 -7.07 -30.14 -5.97
CA GLU A 664 -6.32 -29.63 -4.81
C GLU A 664 -5.09 -28.77 -5.18
N ASN A 665 -4.53 -28.94 -6.40
CA ASN A 665 -3.34 -28.21 -6.86
C ASN A 665 -3.60 -27.48 -8.19
N THR A 666 -3.26 -26.19 -8.26
CA THR A 666 -3.43 -25.36 -9.46
C THR A 666 -2.35 -25.64 -10.51
N GLN A 667 -2.75 -26.06 -11.72
CA GLN A 667 -1.84 -26.44 -12.81
C GLN A 667 -1.66 -25.36 -13.90
N SER A 668 -1.89 -24.08 -13.60
CA SER A 668 -1.52 -23.01 -14.54
C SER A 668 0.00 -23.01 -14.75
N LYS A 669 0.49 -22.57 -15.92
CA LYS A 669 1.94 -22.42 -16.20
C LYS A 669 2.66 -21.67 -15.06
N THR A 670 2.00 -20.67 -14.49
CA THR A 670 2.48 -19.89 -13.35
C THR A 670 2.47 -20.69 -12.04
N GLY A 671 1.45 -21.52 -11.80
CA GLY A 671 1.37 -22.44 -10.66
C GLY A 671 2.43 -23.55 -10.71
N LEU A 672 2.69 -24.10 -11.89
CA LEU A 672 3.74 -25.10 -12.15
C LEU A 672 5.15 -24.50 -11.96
N ALA A 673 5.40 -23.31 -12.51
CA ALA A 673 6.68 -22.60 -12.31
C ALA A 673 6.94 -22.28 -10.82
N HIS A 674 5.88 -22.02 -10.05
CA HIS A 674 5.96 -21.80 -8.61
C HIS A 674 6.17 -23.11 -7.83
N ALA A 675 5.48 -24.21 -8.17
CA ALA A 675 5.67 -25.51 -7.53
C ALA A 675 7.11 -26.04 -7.72
N VAL A 676 7.70 -25.82 -8.89
CA VAL A 676 9.13 -26.13 -9.16
C VAL A 676 10.06 -25.27 -8.29
N ARG A 677 9.70 -24.01 -8.03
CA ARG A 677 10.44 -23.12 -7.11
C ARG A 677 10.30 -23.50 -5.64
N MET A 678 9.16 -24.05 -5.21
CA MET A 678 8.96 -24.49 -3.83
C MET A 678 9.74 -25.79 -3.53
N ILE A 679 9.77 -26.72 -4.48
CA ILE A 679 10.55 -27.97 -4.37
C ILE A 679 12.06 -27.69 -4.30
N THR A 680 12.53 -26.61 -4.92
CA THR A 680 13.94 -26.18 -4.85
C THR A 680 14.30 -25.45 -3.55
N THR A 681 13.31 -25.01 -2.76
CA THR A 681 13.55 -24.35 -1.45
C THR A 681 13.41 -25.29 -0.25
N ASP A 682 12.79 -26.47 -0.40
CA ASP A 682 12.59 -27.44 0.69
C ASP A 682 13.62 -28.60 0.67
N ALA A 683 14.60 -28.58 -0.24
CA ALA A 683 15.75 -29.46 -0.13
C ALA A 683 16.73 -28.88 0.90
N GLU A 684 17.05 -29.65 1.95
CA GLU A 684 18.22 -29.37 2.78
C GLU A 684 19.45 -29.16 1.88
N PRO A 685 20.34 -28.20 2.17
CA PRO A 685 21.50 -27.96 1.35
C PRO A 685 22.37 -29.23 1.35
N ALA A 686 22.41 -29.92 0.21
CA ALA A 686 23.42 -30.92 -0.04
C ALA A 686 24.79 -30.23 0.13
N GLN A 687 25.72 -30.91 0.82
CA GLN A 687 27.11 -30.47 0.90
C GLN A 687 27.60 -30.17 -0.51
N GLN A 688 27.98 -28.91 -0.71
CA GLN A 688 28.43 -28.37 -1.97
C GLN A 688 29.85 -28.90 -2.22
N GLU A 689 29.97 -30.04 -2.90
CA GLU A 689 31.17 -30.31 -3.67
C GLU A 689 31.07 -29.48 -4.96
N ASP A 690 32.08 -28.65 -5.17
CA ASP A 690 32.11 -27.61 -6.18
C ASP A 690 32.39 -28.21 -7.57
N PHE A 691 31.33 -28.63 -8.26
CA PHE A 691 31.39 -29.11 -9.65
C PHE A 691 31.47 -27.97 -10.67
N ALA A 692 31.68 -26.71 -10.24
CA ALA A 692 31.84 -25.58 -11.15
C ALA A 692 33.17 -25.63 -11.92
N ASP A 693 34.24 -26.18 -11.32
CA ASP A 693 35.57 -26.21 -11.94
C ASP A 693 35.69 -27.26 -13.07
N GLU A 694 35.02 -28.42 -12.99
CA GLU A 694 35.09 -29.45 -14.03
C GLU A 694 34.32 -29.07 -15.32
N ALA A 695 33.24 -28.29 -15.19
CA ALA A 695 32.47 -27.82 -16.35
C ALA A 695 33.18 -26.66 -17.07
N GLU A 696 33.91 -25.82 -16.34
CA GLU A 696 34.70 -24.71 -16.88
C GLU A 696 36.00 -25.21 -17.55
N GLU A 697 36.66 -26.24 -17.00
CA GLU A 697 37.78 -26.94 -17.67
C GLU A 697 37.35 -27.68 -18.93
N ALA A 698 36.17 -28.32 -18.93
CA ALA A 698 35.64 -29.00 -20.12
C ALA A 698 35.24 -28.02 -21.24
N LEU A 699 34.78 -26.82 -20.89
CA LEU A 699 34.48 -25.74 -21.84
C LEU A 699 35.77 -25.08 -22.37
N MET A 700 36.80 -24.89 -21.55
CA MET A 700 38.08 -24.35 -22.00
C MET A 700 38.92 -25.34 -22.84
N ALA A 701 38.68 -26.64 -22.72
CA ALA A 701 39.32 -27.67 -23.57
C ALA A 701 38.70 -27.79 -24.97
N MET A 702 37.54 -27.18 -25.22
CA MET A 702 36.89 -27.12 -26.53
C MET A 702 37.21 -25.76 -27.16
N GLU A 703 38.29 -25.68 -27.97
CA GLU A 703 38.76 -24.45 -28.64
C GLU A 703 37.72 -23.79 -29.57
N PHE A 704 36.73 -23.10 -29.01
CA PHE A 704 35.80 -22.22 -29.72
C PHE A 704 35.65 -20.90 -28.95
N PHE A 705 36.65 -20.03 -29.15
CA PHE A 705 36.75 -18.60 -28.77
C PHE A 705 36.59 -18.22 -27.29
#